data_AF-A0A956ZCZ9-F1
#
_entry.id   AF-A0A956ZCZ9-F1
#
_cell.length_a   1.000
_cell.length_b   1.000
_cell.length_c   1.000
_cell.angle_alpha   90.00
_cell.angle_beta   90.00
_cell.angle_gamma   90.00
#
_symmetry.space_group_name_H-M   'P 1'
#
loop_
_entity.id
_entity.type
_entity.pdbx_description
1 polymer ?
#
loop_
_entity_poly.entity_id
_entity_poly.type
_entity_poly.pdbx_seq_one_letter_code
_entity_poly.pdbx_strand_id
1 'polypeptide(L)'
;MQDQNPKIGGRYIRLDQIGQGAVGTVFLCQDPVMDNRVAIKMLSGDASGQEMMRFQQEAKATARLNHPNIIKVLDFGESGGKAYLVMEYLEGESLESILARRDLSVDALLSIFCQVAGGLAYAHSQGVLHRDIKPSNVMVVKDDYGKPLAKLCDFGLAKLQSSDQELTRTGTALGSPSYMSPEGVNGEELDKRADVYSFGCMLFEGLTGRLPFLGESAFEVMNIRAEKDAPSLFEATGKDFPVEAEDLVAKCLARDRADRYENMGEIVEILEGIRAGDLAELDVELETEPDTGPHSDSRGEFEKDSALVEDDGAGAMEIPESEMPFKIKASRLPVEIGIFLALIIGALLVFRYFVFDEKPKAYQSDSNKSDKNQQKVPSTSVVSMDDFTPKEKVELADGREWTTLWGAVTDKDLKIFKGRKDIKYLKLVSDDLSGGGSVVLSDLPLLSLDLKQSALSDLTMDSVAHIQSLEELKLARALGVTRENIDLLSKLPRLKHLTLDNIDVDDSWISTVSRISHLESLSLRRCDKLEGKTIEKLSALKELEMLNLSLSGFAPENIKGLASLSRLKVLYLSALGIEDRDLTALSSLNLTQLDLSDNRLGGSALKQLSGIKTLRILNLGAAPHISRKDVAAFKSQHPGCAVVGAFR
;
A
#
# COMPACT_ATOMS: atom_id res chain seq x y z
N MET A 1 -8.98 -36.16 -37.17
CA MET A 1 -8.31 -35.29 -36.19
C MET A 1 -9.31 -34.19 -35.86
N GLN A 2 -9.77 -34.11 -34.61
CA GLN A 2 -10.68 -33.05 -34.17
C GLN A 2 -9.84 -31.88 -33.63
N ASP A 3 -10.25 -30.64 -33.89
CA ASP A 3 -9.61 -29.44 -33.34
C ASP A 3 -9.58 -29.53 -31.81
N GLN A 4 -8.41 -29.75 -31.22
CA GLN A 4 -8.25 -29.92 -29.77
C GLN A 4 -8.30 -28.59 -29.01
N ASN A 5 -8.19 -27.46 -29.71
CA ASN A 5 -8.12 -26.13 -29.11
C ASN A 5 -9.38 -25.29 -29.45
N PRO A 6 -10.05 -24.69 -28.44
CA PRO A 6 -11.22 -23.85 -28.69
C PRO A 6 -10.84 -22.56 -29.43
N LYS A 7 -11.75 -22.10 -30.30
CA LYS A 7 -11.58 -20.88 -31.11
C LYS A 7 -12.33 -19.70 -30.50
N ILE A 8 -11.67 -18.54 -30.44
CA ILE A 8 -12.29 -17.25 -30.06
C ILE A 8 -12.74 -16.53 -31.34
N GLY A 9 -13.97 -16.02 -31.35
CA GLY A 9 -14.53 -15.33 -32.52
C GLY A 9 -14.64 -16.20 -33.78
N GLY A 10 -14.59 -17.53 -33.63
CA GLY A 10 -14.56 -18.49 -34.75
C GLY A 10 -13.25 -18.56 -35.54
N ARG A 11 -12.31 -17.63 -35.33
CA ARG A 11 -11.05 -17.50 -36.08
C ARG A 11 -9.83 -17.90 -35.26
N TYR A 12 -9.65 -17.29 -34.09
CA TYR A 12 -8.39 -17.32 -33.36
C TYR A 12 -8.28 -18.59 -32.53
N ILE A 13 -7.27 -19.41 -32.79
CA ILE A 13 -7.07 -20.70 -32.11
C ILE A 13 -6.37 -20.43 -30.78
N ARG A 14 -7.01 -20.69 -29.64
CA ARG A 14 -6.37 -20.55 -28.33
C ARG A 14 -5.18 -21.50 -28.22
N LEU A 15 -4.02 -20.99 -27.84
CA LEU A 15 -2.82 -21.76 -27.54
C LEU A 15 -2.65 -21.91 -26.02
N ASP A 16 -2.70 -20.79 -25.30
CA ASP A 16 -2.47 -20.75 -23.84
C ASP A 16 -3.23 -19.61 -23.14
N GLN A 17 -3.25 -19.61 -21.81
CA GLN A 17 -3.72 -18.50 -20.97
C GLN A 17 -2.53 -17.79 -20.33
N ILE A 18 -2.26 -16.57 -20.79
CA ILE A 18 -1.07 -15.79 -20.40
C ILE A 18 -1.33 -14.74 -19.31
N GLY A 19 -2.60 -14.52 -18.94
CA GLY A 19 -2.94 -13.63 -17.83
C GLY A 19 -4.39 -13.74 -17.39
N GLN A 20 -4.68 -13.37 -16.14
CA GLN A 20 -6.03 -13.25 -15.61
C GLN A 20 -6.07 -12.15 -14.55
N GLY A 21 -7.04 -11.24 -14.66
CA GLY A 21 -7.27 -10.16 -13.71
C GLY A 21 -8.76 -9.85 -13.56
N ALA A 22 -9.10 -8.86 -12.74
CA ALA A 22 -10.51 -8.53 -12.43
C ALA A 22 -11.36 -8.28 -13.69
N VAL A 23 -10.82 -7.56 -14.66
CA VAL A 23 -11.52 -7.11 -15.89
C VAL A 23 -11.59 -8.21 -16.97
N GLY A 24 -10.82 -9.30 -16.86
CA GLY A 24 -10.85 -10.37 -17.86
C GLY A 24 -9.66 -11.33 -17.86
N THR A 25 -9.64 -12.21 -18.87
CA THR A 25 -8.59 -13.23 -19.08
C THR A 25 -7.90 -12.99 -20.41
N VAL A 26 -6.57 -13.05 -20.43
CA VAL A 26 -5.74 -12.88 -21.63
C VAL A 26 -5.23 -14.23 -22.11
N PHE A 27 -5.45 -14.52 -23.39
CA PHE A 27 -5.05 -15.75 -24.06
C PHE A 27 -4.00 -15.48 -25.13
N LEU A 28 -2.98 -16.34 -25.21
CA LEU A 28 -2.15 -16.45 -26.40
C LEU A 28 -2.92 -17.25 -27.44
N CYS A 29 -3.04 -16.72 -28.65
CA CYS A 29 -3.76 -17.35 -29.75
C CYS A 29 -2.92 -17.33 -31.03
N GLN A 30 -3.14 -18.31 -31.91
CA GLN A 30 -2.72 -18.26 -33.31
C GLN A 30 -3.85 -17.66 -34.14
N ASP A 31 -3.53 -16.69 -35.01
CA ASP A 31 -4.40 -16.31 -36.12
C ASP A 31 -4.06 -17.15 -37.36
N PRO A 32 -4.90 -18.13 -37.76
CA PRO A 32 -4.62 -18.99 -38.91
C PRO A 32 -4.76 -18.27 -40.27
N VAL A 33 -5.23 -17.03 -40.29
CA VAL A 33 -5.38 -16.23 -41.53
C VAL A 33 -4.13 -15.39 -41.80
N MET A 34 -3.56 -14.79 -40.75
CA MET A 34 -2.36 -13.95 -40.83
C MET A 34 -1.06 -14.71 -40.52
N ASP A 35 -1.18 -15.97 -40.09
CA ASP A 35 -0.12 -16.87 -39.63
C ASP A 35 0.82 -16.26 -38.57
N ASN A 36 0.23 -15.57 -37.58
CA ASN A 36 0.96 -14.95 -36.48
C ASN A 36 0.30 -15.22 -35.11
N ARG A 37 1.09 -14.95 -34.06
CA ARG A 37 0.64 -14.98 -32.66
C ARG A 37 -0.02 -13.65 -32.29
N VAL A 38 -1.11 -13.73 -31.56
CA VAL A 38 -1.86 -12.57 -31.04
C VAL A 38 -2.23 -12.80 -29.57
N ALA A 39 -2.31 -11.71 -28.80
CA ALA A 39 -2.85 -11.72 -27.45
C ALA A 39 -4.34 -11.34 -27.51
N ILE A 40 -5.23 -12.13 -26.91
CA ILE A 40 -6.68 -11.87 -26.89
C ILE A 40 -7.17 -11.73 -25.46
N LYS A 41 -7.60 -10.53 -25.10
CA LYS A 41 -8.25 -10.23 -23.82
C LYS A 41 -9.75 -10.43 -23.94
N MET A 42 -10.26 -11.49 -23.32
CA MET A 42 -11.69 -11.75 -23.13
C MET A 42 -12.15 -11.04 -21.86
N LEU A 43 -13.21 -10.22 -21.92
CA LEU A 43 -13.72 -9.54 -20.73
C LEU A 43 -14.50 -10.49 -19.80
N SER A 44 -14.47 -10.18 -18.51
CA SER A 44 -15.31 -10.82 -17.48
C SER A 44 -16.78 -10.42 -17.65
N GLY A 45 -17.72 -11.31 -17.32
CA GLY A 45 -19.17 -11.04 -17.44
C GLY A 45 -19.71 -11.08 -18.88
N ASP A 46 -21.03 -11.13 -19.01
CA ASP A 46 -21.74 -11.04 -20.29
C ASP A 46 -22.07 -9.56 -20.54
N ALA A 47 -21.66 -9.01 -21.68
CA ALA A 47 -21.81 -7.59 -21.94
C ALA A 47 -23.23 -7.28 -22.45
N SER A 48 -24.00 -6.47 -21.72
CA SER A 48 -25.28 -5.97 -22.21
C SER A 48 -25.07 -5.02 -23.40
N GLY A 49 -26.13 -4.77 -24.18
CA GLY A 49 -26.02 -3.97 -25.40
C GLY A 49 -25.42 -2.57 -25.21
N GLN A 50 -25.60 -1.94 -24.04
CA GLN A 50 -25.02 -0.62 -23.75
C GLN A 50 -23.54 -0.71 -23.38
N GLU A 51 -23.13 -1.74 -22.62
CA GLU A 51 -21.73 -1.99 -22.26
C GLU A 51 -20.92 -2.40 -23.50
N MET A 52 -21.49 -3.25 -24.36
CA MET A 52 -20.91 -3.63 -25.65
C MET A 52 -20.72 -2.41 -26.57
N MET A 53 -21.68 -1.49 -26.65
CA MET A 53 -21.53 -0.26 -27.43
C MET A 53 -20.40 0.63 -26.89
N ARG A 54 -20.25 0.75 -25.56
CA ARG A 54 -19.12 1.46 -24.93
C ARG A 54 -17.79 0.75 -25.21
N PHE A 55 -17.74 -0.58 -25.08
CA PHE A 55 -16.54 -1.37 -25.39
C PHE A 55 -16.06 -1.14 -26.82
N GLN A 56 -16.98 -1.20 -27.78
CA GLN A 56 -16.65 -0.95 -29.19
C GLN A 56 -16.21 0.49 -29.45
N GLN A 57 -16.65 1.48 -28.66
CA GLN A 57 -16.18 2.86 -28.77
C GLN A 57 -14.76 3.01 -28.23
N GLU A 58 -14.47 2.47 -27.03
CA GLU A 58 -13.12 2.53 -26.44
C GLU A 58 -12.12 1.69 -27.25
N ALA A 59 -12.48 0.47 -27.67
CA ALA A 59 -11.65 -0.36 -28.55
C ALA A 59 -11.32 0.33 -29.88
N LYS A 60 -12.28 1.05 -30.48
CA LYS A 60 -12.05 1.87 -31.69
C LYS A 60 -11.16 3.09 -31.44
N ALA A 61 -11.18 3.66 -30.24
CA ALA A 61 -10.29 4.75 -29.86
C ALA A 61 -8.85 4.24 -29.72
N THR A 62 -8.65 3.16 -28.96
CA THR A 62 -7.34 2.54 -28.77
C THR A 62 -6.77 1.98 -30.08
N ALA A 63 -7.60 1.40 -30.96
CA ALA A 63 -7.17 0.91 -32.28
C ALA A 63 -6.72 2.00 -33.28
N ARG A 64 -6.97 3.29 -32.98
CA ARG A 64 -6.40 4.40 -33.76
C ARG A 64 -5.02 4.83 -33.27
N LEU A 65 -4.60 4.37 -32.10
CA LEU A 65 -3.29 4.70 -31.55
C LEU A 65 -2.23 3.87 -32.28
N ASN A 66 -1.25 4.55 -32.88
CA ASN A 66 -0.15 3.92 -33.59
C ASN A 66 1.16 4.60 -33.17
N HIS A 67 1.76 4.07 -32.10
CA HIS A 67 2.97 4.59 -31.49
C HIS A 67 3.84 3.41 -31.02
N PRO A 68 5.19 3.44 -31.15
CA PRO A 68 6.05 2.34 -30.73
C PRO A 68 5.83 1.93 -29.28
N ASN A 69 5.58 2.90 -28.39
CA ASN A 69 5.39 2.68 -26.95
C ASN A 69 3.94 2.42 -26.51
N ILE A 70 3.05 2.06 -27.46
CA ILE A 70 1.67 1.65 -27.18
C ILE A 70 1.47 0.24 -27.78
N ILE A 71 0.70 -0.61 -27.10
CA ILE A 71 0.31 -1.91 -27.65
C ILE A 71 -0.64 -1.74 -28.84
N LYS A 72 -0.33 -2.39 -29.95
CA LYS A 72 -1.16 -2.36 -31.14
C LYS A 72 -2.40 -3.24 -30.98
N VAL A 73 -3.58 -2.62 -30.95
CA VAL A 73 -4.86 -3.32 -31.13
C VAL A 73 -5.02 -3.68 -32.61
N LEU A 74 -5.39 -4.94 -32.88
CA LEU A 74 -5.51 -5.52 -34.22
C LEU A 74 -6.97 -5.70 -34.65
N ASP A 75 -7.83 -6.13 -33.73
CA ASP A 75 -9.23 -6.51 -33.98
C ASP A 75 -10.02 -6.48 -32.65
N PHE A 76 -11.35 -6.47 -32.72
CA PHE A 76 -12.22 -6.64 -31.56
C PHE A 76 -13.56 -7.25 -31.96
N GLY A 77 -14.21 -7.97 -31.06
CA GLY A 77 -15.50 -8.58 -31.36
C GLY A 77 -16.23 -9.14 -30.15
N GLU A 78 -17.20 -10.01 -30.43
CA GLU A 78 -17.98 -10.75 -29.43
C GLU A 78 -17.85 -12.25 -29.69
N SER A 79 -17.72 -13.04 -28.63
CA SER A 79 -17.66 -14.50 -28.70
C SER A 79 -18.42 -15.10 -27.52
N GLY A 80 -19.67 -15.53 -27.76
CA GLY A 80 -20.52 -16.16 -26.74
C GLY A 80 -20.98 -15.19 -25.65
N GLY A 81 -21.50 -14.01 -26.01
CA GLY A 81 -21.98 -12.98 -25.07
C GLY A 81 -20.87 -12.11 -24.46
N LYS A 82 -19.60 -12.43 -24.73
CA LYS A 82 -18.43 -11.76 -24.15
C LYS A 82 -17.65 -10.98 -25.19
N ALA A 83 -17.35 -9.73 -24.87
CA ALA A 83 -16.46 -8.88 -25.64
C ALA A 83 -15.02 -9.40 -25.59
N TYR A 84 -14.29 -9.25 -26.70
CA TYR A 84 -12.87 -9.55 -26.78
C TYR A 84 -12.09 -8.52 -27.58
N LEU A 85 -10.84 -8.27 -27.16
CA LEU A 85 -9.88 -7.38 -27.80
C LEU A 85 -8.67 -8.19 -28.26
N VAL A 86 -8.32 -8.09 -29.54
CA VAL A 86 -7.14 -8.74 -30.14
C VAL A 86 -6.02 -7.72 -30.27
N MET A 87 -4.83 -8.10 -29.82
CA MET A 87 -3.66 -7.23 -29.71
C MET A 87 -2.43 -7.96 -30.26
N GLU A 88 -1.38 -7.21 -30.60
CA GLU A 88 -0.07 -7.81 -30.84
C GLU A 88 0.39 -8.63 -29.61
N TYR A 89 1.02 -9.78 -29.85
CA TYR A 89 1.63 -10.56 -28.79
C TYR A 89 3.03 -10.01 -28.49
N LEU A 90 3.30 -9.73 -27.21
CA LEU A 90 4.57 -9.15 -26.75
C LEU A 90 5.40 -10.22 -26.02
N GLU A 91 6.54 -10.59 -26.60
CA GLU A 91 7.52 -11.48 -25.97
C GLU A 91 8.49 -10.64 -25.11
N GLY A 92 8.13 -10.45 -23.83
CA GLY A 92 8.89 -9.64 -22.87
C GLY A 92 8.39 -9.80 -21.43
N GLU A 93 8.83 -8.93 -20.54
CA GLU A 93 8.47 -8.94 -19.11
C GLU A 93 7.64 -7.70 -18.75
N SER A 94 6.84 -7.76 -17.69
CA SER A 94 6.17 -6.58 -17.17
C SER A 94 7.15 -5.69 -16.40
N LEU A 95 6.90 -4.37 -16.39
CA LEU A 95 7.67 -3.44 -15.58
C LEU A 95 7.52 -3.75 -14.09
N GLU A 96 6.39 -4.31 -13.65
CA GLU A 96 6.20 -4.82 -12.29
C GLU A 96 7.25 -5.87 -11.89
N SER A 97 7.46 -6.89 -12.73
CA SER A 97 8.48 -7.93 -12.50
C SER A 97 9.91 -7.37 -12.56
N ILE A 98 10.17 -6.40 -13.43
CA ILE A 98 11.46 -5.72 -13.54
C ILE A 98 11.75 -4.86 -12.30
N LEU A 99 10.78 -4.05 -11.85
CA LEU A 99 10.91 -3.25 -10.63
C LEU A 99 11.09 -4.14 -9.39
N ALA A 100 10.46 -5.31 -9.33
CA ALA A 100 10.66 -6.25 -8.23
C ALA A 100 12.10 -6.76 -8.12
N ARG A 101 12.81 -6.95 -9.26
CA ARG A 101 14.21 -7.45 -9.28
C ARG A 101 15.26 -6.43 -8.86
N ARG A 102 15.00 -5.12 -9.01
CA ARG A 102 15.93 -4.03 -8.65
C ARG A 102 17.32 -4.11 -9.29
N ASP A 103 17.41 -4.67 -10.50
CA ASP A 103 18.67 -4.93 -11.22
C ASP A 103 18.95 -3.99 -12.40
N LEU A 104 18.05 -3.03 -12.68
CA LEU A 104 18.29 -1.96 -13.66
C LEU A 104 19.17 -0.84 -13.10
N SER A 105 19.99 -0.24 -13.98
CA SER A 105 20.61 1.06 -13.72
C SER A 105 19.57 2.18 -13.75
N VAL A 106 19.87 3.31 -13.09
CA VAL A 106 18.98 4.48 -13.07
C VAL A 106 18.74 5.02 -14.49
N ASP A 107 19.76 5.08 -15.35
CA ASP A 107 19.56 5.48 -16.77
C ASP A 107 18.64 4.50 -17.52
N ALA A 108 18.82 3.18 -17.38
CA ALA A 108 17.96 2.20 -18.06
C ALA A 108 16.50 2.31 -17.59
N LEU A 109 16.31 2.56 -16.30
CA LEU A 109 15.00 2.82 -15.70
C LEU A 109 14.37 4.13 -16.22
N LEU A 110 15.10 5.24 -16.19
CA LEU A 110 14.64 6.52 -16.72
C LEU A 110 14.37 6.42 -18.24
N SER A 111 15.14 5.64 -18.99
CA SER A 111 14.90 5.37 -20.41
C SER A 111 13.59 4.62 -20.67
N ILE A 112 13.14 3.78 -19.74
CA ILE A 112 11.81 3.15 -19.78
C ILE A 112 10.73 4.20 -19.46
N PHE A 113 10.96 5.06 -18.47
CA PHE A 113 10.01 6.13 -18.14
C PHE A 113 9.86 7.19 -19.24
N CYS A 114 10.93 7.56 -19.96
CA CYS A 114 10.86 8.42 -21.16
C CYS A 114 9.90 7.81 -22.20
N GLN A 115 10.06 6.52 -22.48
CA GLN A 115 9.24 5.79 -23.45
C GLN A 115 7.76 5.70 -23.03
N VAL A 116 7.50 5.46 -21.74
CA VAL A 116 6.15 5.46 -21.17
C VAL A 116 5.51 6.87 -21.28
N ALA A 117 6.23 7.92 -20.88
CA ALA A 117 5.76 9.29 -20.99
C ALA A 117 5.47 9.70 -22.44
N GLY A 118 6.34 9.33 -23.39
CA GLY A 118 6.12 9.55 -24.82
C GLY A 118 4.88 8.83 -25.36
N GLY A 119 4.64 7.58 -24.93
CA GLY A 119 3.40 6.86 -25.24
C GLY A 119 2.15 7.55 -24.70
N LEU A 120 2.20 8.07 -23.46
CA LEU A 120 1.09 8.81 -22.86
C LEU A 120 0.87 10.16 -23.54
N ALA A 121 1.94 10.90 -23.87
CA ALA A 121 1.88 12.15 -24.63
C ALA A 121 1.18 11.96 -25.98
N TYR A 122 1.56 10.90 -26.72
CA TYR A 122 0.89 10.54 -27.97
C TYR A 122 -0.59 10.23 -27.74
N ALA A 123 -0.95 9.38 -26.77
CA ALA A 123 -2.35 9.03 -26.50
C ALA A 123 -3.21 10.25 -26.13
N HIS A 124 -2.67 11.13 -25.27
CA HIS A 124 -3.32 12.38 -24.87
C HIS A 124 -3.52 13.32 -26.06
N SER A 125 -2.56 13.40 -27.00
CA SER A 125 -2.72 14.18 -28.24
C SER A 125 -3.86 13.68 -29.14
N GLN A 126 -4.21 12.39 -29.05
CA GLN A 126 -5.32 11.77 -29.76
C GLN A 126 -6.64 11.80 -28.96
N GLY A 127 -6.66 12.48 -27.81
CA GLY A 127 -7.83 12.57 -26.93
C GLY A 127 -8.16 11.29 -26.16
N VAL A 128 -7.19 10.37 -26.01
CA VAL A 128 -7.36 9.10 -25.29
C VAL A 128 -6.63 9.14 -23.95
N LEU A 129 -7.36 8.85 -22.86
CA LEU A 129 -6.80 8.69 -21.51
C LEU A 129 -6.55 7.22 -21.19
N HIS A 130 -5.51 6.91 -20.42
CA HIS A 130 -5.16 5.54 -20.05
C HIS A 130 -5.95 5.04 -18.83
N ARG A 131 -6.09 5.89 -17.79
CA ARG A 131 -6.88 5.71 -16.55
C ARG A 131 -6.44 4.60 -15.58
N ASP A 132 -5.68 3.61 -16.03
CA ASP A 132 -5.12 2.51 -15.20
C ASP A 132 -3.62 2.38 -15.45
N ILE A 133 -2.84 3.42 -15.16
CA ILE A 133 -1.38 3.41 -15.29
C ILE A 133 -0.77 2.78 -14.05
N LYS A 134 -0.02 1.69 -14.24
CA LYS A 134 0.69 0.93 -13.20
C LYS A 134 1.77 0.04 -13.84
N PRO A 135 2.77 -0.47 -13.09
CA PRO A 135 3.86 -1.27 -13.65
C PRO A 135 3.39 -2.57 -14.32
N SER A 136 2.29 -3.18 -13.87
CA SER A 136 1.71 -4.38 -14.48
C SER A 136 1.09 -4.13 -15.86
N ASN A 137 0.80 -2.87 -16.20
CA ASN A 137 0.24 -2.46 -17.50
C ASN A 137 1.32 -1.90 -18.46
N VAL A 138 2.62 -2.05 -18.13
CA VAL A 138 3.74 -1.72 -19.03
C VAL A 138 4.53 -2.99 -19.30
N MET A 139 4.65 -3.38 -20.57
CA MET A 139 5.50 -4.48 -21.02
C MET A 139 6.82 -3.93 -21.56
N VAL A 140 7.94 -4.53 -21.19
CA VAL A 140 9.26 -4.23 -21.73
C VAL A 140 9.70 -5.42 -22.59
N VAL A 141 9.76 -5.19 -23.90
CA VAL A 141 10.26 -6.15 -24.90
C VAL A 141 11.65 -5.74 -25.36
N LYS A 142 12.27 -6.54 -26.24
CA LYS A 142 13.47 -6.13 -26.98
C LYS A 142 13.07 -5.65 -28.37
N ASP A 143 13.65 -4.54 -28.82
CA ASP A 143 13.56 -4.11 -30.22
C ASP A 143 14.45 -4.99 -31.13
N ASP A 144 14.39 -4.73 -32.45
CA ASP A 144 15.19 -5.45 -33.45
C ASP A 144 16.72 -5.33 -33.24
N TYR A 145 17.16 -4.36 -32.43
CA TYR A 145 18.56 -4.13 -32.05
C TYR A 145 18.89 -4.67 -30.64
N GLY A 146 17.95 -5.34 -29.97
CA GLY A 146 18.10 -5.92 -28.65
C GLY A 146 17.92 -4.95 -27.47
N LYS A 147 17.51 -3.70 -27.72
CA LYS A 147 17.33 -2.66 -26.69
C LYS A 147 15.96 -2.75 -26.00
N PRO A 148 15.82 -2.33 -24.73
CA PRO A 148 14.53 -2.29 -24.04
C PRO A 148 13.53 -1.33 -24.70
N LEU A 149 12.43 -1.87 -25.20
CA LEU A 149 11.29 -1.15 -25.75
C LEU A 149 10.09 -1.29 -24.81
N ALA A 150 9.67 -0.19 -24.17
CA ALA A 150 8.52 -0.17 -23.27
C ALA A 150 7.22 0.10 -24.04
N LYS A 151 6.17 -0.68 -23.74
CA LYS A 151 4.84 -0.60 -24.37
C LYS A 151 3.73 -0.55 -23.32
N LEU A 152 2.93 0.52 -23.37
CA LEU A 152 1.70 0.68 -22.60
C LEU A 152 0.61 -0.30 -23.09
N CYS A 153 0.02 -1.02 -22.14
CA CYS A 153 -1.01 -2.03 -22.35
C CYS A 153 -2.28 -1.69 -21.56
N ASP A 154 -3.41 -2.28 -21.92
CA ASP A 154 -4.65 -2.19 -21.12
C ASP A 154 -5.25 -0.79 -20.91
N PHE A 155 -5.35 -0.01 -21.99
CA PHE A 155 -6.08 1.27 -22.02
C PHE A 155 -7.56 1.12 -21.60
N GLY A 156 -7.93 1.73 -20.47
CA GLY A 156 -9.28 2.23 -20.18
C GLY A 156 -10.43 1.23 -19.93
N LEU A 157 -10.34 -0.03 -20.38
CA LEU A 157 -11.46 -1.00 -20.44
C LEU A 157 -12.18 -1.26 -19.10
N ALA A 158 -11.59 -0.90 -17.97
CA ALA A 158 -12.21 -1.01 -16.65
C ALA A 158 -13.51 -0.19 -16.51
N LYS A 159 -13.63 0.96 -17.22
CA LYS A 159 -14.83 1.82 -17.12
C LYS A 159 -16.08 1.21 -17.80
N LEU A 160 -15.93 0.09 -18.50
CA LEU A 160 -17.00 -0.55 -19.25
C LEU A 160 -17.97 -1.37 -18.38
N GLN A 161 -17.54 -1.78 -17.17
CA GLN A 161 -18.35 -2.58 -16.25
C GLN A 161 -18.81 -1.80 -15.01
N SER A 162 -18.29 -0.60 -14.79
CA SER A 162 -18.63 0.23 -13.64
C SER A 162 -19.60 1.32 -14.07
N SER A 163 -20.83 1.28 -13.54
CA SER A 163 -21.59 2.51 -13.41
C SER A 163 -20.82 3.44 -12.45
N ASP A 164 -20.73 4.74 -12.75
CA ASP A 164 -19.98 5.70 -11.92
C ASP A 164 -20.51 5.79 -10.46
N GLN A 165 -21.65 5.15 -10.15
CA GLN A 165 -22.29 5.10 -8.83
C GLN A 165 -22.00 3.83 -8.00
N GLU A 166 -21.46 2.75 -8.57
CA GLU A 166 -21.26 1.50 -7.82
C GLU A 166 -19.89 1.39 -7.13
N LEU A 167 -18.86 2.01 -7.69
CA LEU A 167 -17.51 2.10 -7.11
C LEU A 167 -17.52 2.69 -5.69
N THR A 168 -18.33 3.72 -5.46
CA THR A 168 -18.50 4.37 -4.14
C THR A 168 -19.51 3.67 -3.22
N ARG A 169 -20.41 2.82 -3.74
CA ARG A 169 -21.46 2.16 -2.93
C ARG A 169 -21.08 0.80 -2.34
N THR A 170 -20.08 0.14 -2.89
CA THR A 170 -19.71 -1.24 -2.52
C THR A 170 -18.39 -1.34 -1.75
N GLY A 171 -17.57 -0.28 -1.74
CA GLY A 171 -16.23 -0.27 -1.11
C GLY A 171 -15.19 -1.14 -1.83
N THR A 172 -15.58 -1.88 -2.88
CA THR A 172 -14.70 -2.66 -3.74
C THR A 172 -14.22 -1.80 -4.91
N ALA A 173 -13.06 -1.17 -4.74
CA ALA A 173 -12.37 -0.48 -5.81
C ALA A 173 -11.99 -1.48 -6.93
N LEU A 174 -12.55 -1.29 -8.13
CA LEU A 174 -12.17 -2.04 -9.33
C LEU A 174 -10.86 -1.46 -9.90
N GLY A 175 -9.74 -1.94 -9.37
CA GLY A 175 -8.40 -1.55 -9.81
C GLY A 175 -7.36 -1.77 -8.71
N SER A 176 -6.09 -1.45 -9.01
CA SER A 176 -5.06 -1.31 -7.98
C SER A 176 -5.11 0.14 -7.47
N PRO A 177 -5.71 0.43 -6.29
CA PRO A 177 -5.85 1.80 -5.79
C PRO A 177 -4.48 2.49 -5.59
N SER A 178 -3.42 1.68 -5.49
CA SER A 178 -2.02 2.05 -5.36
C SER A 178 -1.47 3.06 -6.38
N TYR A 179 -2.13 3.32 -7.51
CA TYR A 179 -1.66 4.30 -8.52
C TYR A 179 -2.73 5.34 -8.90
N MET A 180 -3.97 5.18 -8.41
CA MET A 180 -5.08 6.08 -8.74
C MET A 180 -4.88 7.48 -8.13
N SER A 181 -5.22 8.51 -8.89
CA SER A 181 -5.17 9.91 -8.46
C SER A 181 -6.31 10.28 -7.50
N PRO A 182 -6.17 11.35 -6.68
CA PRO A 182 -7.19 11.75 -5.72
C PRO A 182 -8.58 11.96 -6.36
N GLU A 183 -8.64 12.61 -7.51
CA GLU A 183 -9.89 12.84 -8.25
C GLU A 183 -10.48 11.52 -8.81
N GLY A 184 -9.65 10.54 -9.18
CA GLY A 184 -10.12 9.20 -9.56
C GLY A 184 -10.67 8.38 -8.40
N VAL A 185 -10.07 8.51 -7.22
CA VAL A 185 -10.57 7.93 -5.97
C VAL A 185 -11.93 8.51 -5.61
N ASN A 186 -12.12 9.83 -5.77
CA ASN A 186 -13.38 10.52 -5.50
C ASN A 186 -14.49 10.24 -6.53
N GLY A 187 -14.16 9.59 -7.65
CA GLY A 187 -15.10 9.40 -8.77
C GLY A 187 -15.40 10.68 -9.55
N GLU A 188 -14.50 11.67 -9.52
CA GLU A 188 -14.60 12.91 -10.29
C GLU A 188 -14.31 12.67 -11.78
N GLU A 189 -14.62 13.68 -12.61
CA GLU A 189 -14.24 13.65 -14.03
C GLU A 189 -12.72 13.74 -14.20
N LEU A 190 -12.15 12.73 -14.87
CA LEU A 190 -10.73 12.58 -15.13
C LEU A 190 -10.30 13.30 -16.41
N ASP A 191 -9.19 14.03 -16.32
CA ASP A 191 -8.46 14.56 -17.46
C ASP A 191 -7.04 13.97 -17.54
N LYS A 192 -6.24 14.41 -18.52
CA LYS A 192 -4.85 13.96 -18.75
C LYS A 192 -3.93 14.02 -17.53
N ARG A 193 -4.25 14.85 -16.52
CA ARG A 193 -3.45 15.03 -15.31
C ARG A 193 -3.71 13.96 -14.24
N ALA A 194 -4.76 13.14 -14.41
CA ALA A 194 -4.92 11.90 -13.66
C ALA A 194 -3.84 10.87 -14.06
N ASP A 195 -3.60 10.75 -15.38
CA ASP A 195 -2.55 9.88 -15.91
C ASP A 195 -1.14 10.38 -15.49
N VAL A 196 -0.93 11.70 -15.40
CA VAL A 196 0.33 12.31 -14.87
C VAL A 196 0.60 11.87 -13.43
N TYR A 197 -0.42 11.87 -12.57
CA TYR A 197 -0.28 11.44 -11.18
C TYR A 197 0.05 9.95 -11.07
N SER A 198 -0.64 9.11 -11.84
CA SER A 198 -0.37 7.67 -11.86
C SER A 198 1.02 7.34 -12.42
N PHE A 199 1.49 8.10 -13.42
CA PHE A 199 2.88 8.04 -13.89
C PHE A 199 3.87 8.45 -12.79
N GLY A 200 3.59 9.53 -12.05
CA GLY A 200 4.39 9.95 -10.89
C GLY A 200 4.51 8.86 -9.82
N CYS A 201 3.41 8.14 -9.53
CA CYS A 201 3.44 6.99 -8.61
C CYS A 201 4.42 5.90 -9.07
N MET A 202 4.40 5.57 -10.37
CA MET A 202 5.32 4.58 -10.94
C MET A 202 6.78 5.06 -10.93
N LEU A 203 7.04 6.32 -11.29
CA LEU A 203 8.38 6.89 -11.31
C LEU A 203 9.00 6.90 -9.90
N PHE A 204 8.23 7.32 -8.90
CA PHE A 204 8.62 7.25 -7.49
C PHE A 204 8.93 5.81 -7.07
N GLU A 205 8.10 4.83 -7.42
CA GLU A 205 8.36 3.42 -7.10
C GLU A 205 9.58 2.84 -7.82
N GLY A 206 9.82 3.28 -9.06
CA GLY A 206 11.02 2.95 -9.81
C GLY A 206 12.28 3.39 -9.06
N LEU A 207 12.34 4.67 -8.70
CA LEU A 207 13.51 5.31 -8.09
C LEU A 207 13.75 4.92 -6.62
N THR A 208 12.68 4.84 -5.81
CA THR A 208 12.79 4.62 -4.35
C THR A 208 12.66 3.17 -3.92
N GLY A 209 12.01 2.35 -4.75
CA GLY A 209 11.61 1.00 -4.43
C GLY A 209 10.40 0.84 -3.51
N ARG A 210 9.63 1.91 -3.31
CA ARG A 210 8.43 1.94 -2.46
C ARG A 210 7.33 2.74 -3.18
N LEU A 211 6.06 2.46 -2.90
CA LEU A 211 4.99 3.35 -3.34
C LEU A 211 5.02 4.66 -2.52
N PRO A 212 4.66 5.83 -3.09
CA PRO A 212 4.68 7.10 -2.38
C PRO A 212 3.67 7.14 -1.22
N PHE A 213 2.57 6.40 -1.35
CA PHE A 213 1.53 6.31 -0.34
C PHE A 213 1.27 4.85 0.04
N LEU A 214 1.61 4.52 1.28
CA LEU A 214 1.38 3.20 1.88
C LEU A 214 0.28 3.29 2.94
N GLY A 215 -0.56 2.27 2.97
CA GLY A 215 -1.67 2.09 3.90
C GLY A 215 -2.13 0.64 3.83
N GLU A 216 -2.83 0.15 4.84
CA GLU A 216 -3.13 -1.28 5.02
C GLU A 216 -4.48 -1.70 4.44
N SER A 217 -5.17 -0.75 3.82
CA SER A 217 -6.37 -0.95 3.03
C SER A 217 -6.40 0.03 1.86
N ALA A 218 -7.13 -0.33 0.81
CA ALA A 218 -7.43 0.57 -0.31
C ALA A 218 -7.93 1.94 0.18
N PHE A 219 -8.92 1.93 1.07
CA PHE A 219 -9.56 3.12 1.64
C PHE A 219 -8.61 4.01 2.46
N GLU A 220 -7.65 3.41 3.15
CA GLU A 220 -6.64 4.18 3.87
C GLU A 220 -5.62 4.82 2.93
N VAL A 221 -5.15 4.07 1.91
CA VAL A 221 -4.28 4.62 0.86
C VAL A 221 -4.97 5.78 0.13
N MET A 222 -6.29 5.68 -0.08
CA MET A 222 -7.15 6.73 -0.61
C MET A 222 -7.19 7.97 0.31
N ASN A 223 -7.50 7.80 1.60
CA ASN A 223 -7.54 8.93 2.56
C ASN A 223 -6.18 9.60 2.74
N ILE A 224 -5.10 8.82 2.84
CA ILE A 224 -3.74 9.35 2.96
C ILE A 224 -3.40 10.27 1.78
N ARG A 225 -3.80 9.92 0.54
CA ARG A 225 -3.59 10.74 -0.66
C ARG A 225 -4.45 12.00 -0.72
N ALA A 226 -5.64 11.97 -0.13
CA ALA A 226 -6.50 13.14 -0.04
C ALA A 226 -5.94 14.15 0.99
N GLU A 227 -5.32 13.66 2.06
CA GLU A 227 -4.92 14.48 3.21
C GLU A 227 -3.44 14.89 3.22
N LYS A 228 -2.52 14.03 2.76
CA LYS A 228 -1.07 14.22 2.84
C LYS A 228 -0.43 14.31 1.46
N ASP A 229 0.61 15.14 1.38
CA ASP A 229 1.49 15.22 0.21
C ASP A 229 2.39 13.98 0.13
N ALA A 230 2.95 13.71 -1.05
CA ALA A 230 3.92 12.62 -1.23
C ALA A 230 5.25 12.94 -0.49
N PRO A 231 5.92 11.94 0.10
CA PRO A 231 7.29 12.13 0.58
C PRO A 231 8.24 12.42 -0.59
N SER A 232 9.35 13.11 -0.30
CA SER A 232 10.47 13.25 -1.26
C SER A 232 11.18 11.93 -1.53
N LEU A 233 11.94 11.83 -2.63
CA LEU A 233 12.79 10.68 -2.93
C LEU A 233 13.87 10.52 -1.84
N PHE A 234 14.40 11.62 -1.33
CA PHE A 234 15.29 11.65 -0.17
C PHE A 234 14.63 11.07 1.09
N GLU A 235 13.44 11.54 1.49
CA GLU A 235 12.74 10.99 2.68
C GLU A 235 12.42 9.50 2.53
N ALA A 236 12.13 9.04 1.31
CA ALA A 236 11.80 7.66 1.02
C ALA A 236 13.00 6.71 1.09
N THR A 237 14.23 7.20 0.85
CA THR A 237 15.42 6.36 0.61
C THR A 237 16.64 6.68 1.48
N GLY A 238 16.75 7.91 2.00
CA GLY A 238 17.96 8.44 2.62
C GLY A 238 19.10 8.73 1.64
N LYS A 239 18.81 8.91 0.35
CA LYS A 239 19.79 9.20 -0.72
C LYS A 239 19.46 10.50 -1.43
N ASP A 240 20.48 11.24 -1.83
CA ASP A 240 20.33 12.42 -2.67
C ASP A 240 20.01 12.01 -4.13
N PHE A 241 19.11 12.74 -4.76
CA PHE A 241 18.77 12.68 -6.19
C PHE A 241 18.98 14.07 -6.81
N PRO A 242 19.14 14.18 -8.14
CA PRO A 242 19.11 15.48 -8.83
C PRO A 242 17.83 16.25 -8.47
N VAL A 243 17.93 17.57 -8.31
CA VAL A 243 16.80 18.44 -7.92
C VAL A 243 15.68 18.34 -8.94
N GLU A 244 16.03 18.23 -10.21
CA GLU A 244 15.14 18.03 -11.34
C GLU A 244 14.31 16.74 -11.22
N ALA A 245 14.87 15.68 -10.62
CA ALA A 245 14.17 14.42 -10.39
C ALA A 245 13.22 14.49 -9.19
N GLU A 246 13.61 15.18 -8.11
CA GLU A 246 12.73 15.48 -6.96
C GLU A 246 11.54 16.35 -7.41
N ASP A 247 11.81 17.47 -8.09
CA ASP A 247 10.79 18.41 -8.58
C ASP A 247 9.86 17.76 -9.61
N LEU A 248 10.39 16.93 -10.52
CA LEU A 248 9.59 16.14 -11.45
C LEU A 248 8.59 15.24 -10.71
N VAL A 249 9.06 14.47 -9.74
CA VAL A 249 8.21 13.52 -9.01
C VAL A 249 7.21 14.25 -8.12
N ALA A 250 7.64 15.29 -7.40
CA ALA A 250 6.77 16.11 -6.55
C ALA A 250 5.65 16.78 -7.36
N LYS A 251 5.98 17.41 -8.49
CA LYS A 251 5.00 18.08 -9.37
C LYS A 251 4.10 17.07 -10.10
N CYS A 252 4.53 15.83 -10.39
CA CYS A 252 3.61 14.78 -10.85
C CYS A 252 2.61 14.36 -9.76
N LEU A 253 3.08 14.26 -8.51
CA LEU A 253 2.30 13.77 -7.36
C LEU A 253 1.54 14.86 -6.60
N ALA A 254 1.54 16.11 -7.08
CA ALA A 254 0.82 17.21 -6.45
C ALA A 254 -0.68 16.88 -6.28
N ARG A 255 -1.24 17.16 -5.10
CA ARG A 255 -2.62 16.77 -4.78
C ARG A 255 -3.62 17.47 -5.70
N ASP A 256 -3.54 18.79 -5.84
CA ASP A 256 -4.38 19.51 -6.81
C ASP A 256 -3.88 19.23 -8.23
N ARG A 257 -4.81 18.86 -9.12
CA ARG A 257 -4.52 18.69 -10.56
C ARG A 257 -4.10 20.00 -11.24
N ALA A 258 -4.40 21.17 -10.67
CA ALA A 258 -3.92 22.44 -11.18
C ALA A 258 -2.39 22.62 -11.04
N ASP A 259 -1.80 22.03 -9.99
CA ASP A 259 -0.37 22.14 -9.70
C ASP A 259 0.48 21.09 -10.43
N ARG A 260 -0.15 20.11 -11.09
CA ARG A 260 0.53 19.07 -11.87
C ARG A 260 0.96 19.56 -13.25
N TYR A 261 1.93 18.85 -13.84
CA TYR A 261 2.27 19.00 -15.27
C TYR A 261 1.02 18.96 -16.16
N GLU A 262 0.87 19.94 -17.03
CA GLU A 262 -0.31 20.02 -17.90
C GLU A 262 -0.28 18.96 -18.99
N ASN A 263 0.90 18.49 -19.39
CA ASN A 263 1.08 17.54 -20.48
C ASN A 263 2.30 16.63 -20.24
N MET A 264 2.27 15.45 -20.85
CA MET A 264 3.36 14.46 -20.76
C MET A 264 4.60 14.80 -21.60
N GLY A 265 4.51 15.78 -22.52
CA GLY A 265 5.65 16.23 -23.33
C GLY A 265 6.72 16.92 -22.48
N GLU A 266 6.29 17.84 -21.60
CA GLU A 266 7.15 18.50 -20.60
C GLU A 266 7.88 17.46 -19.72
N ILE A 267 7.21 16.36 -19.36
CA ILE A 267 7.79 15.24 -18.60
C ILE A 267 8.86 14.49 -19.41
N VAL A 268 8.65 14.27 -20.71
CA VAL A 268 9.67 13.64 -21.59
C VAL A 268 10.91 14.51 -21.67
N GLU A 269 10.75 15.81 -21.93
CA GLU A 269 11.87 16.76 -22.03
C GLU A 269 12.70 16.80 -20.74
N ILE A 270 12.05 16.83 -19.57
CA ILE A 270 12.74 16.81 -18.27
C ILE A 270 13.46 15.46 -18.04
N LEU A 271 12.83 14.33 -18.35
CA LEU A 271 13.46 13.02 -18.19
C LEU A 271 14.66 12.83 -19.13
N GLU A 272 14.59 13.32 -20.37
CA GLU A 272 15.72 13.33 -21.29
C GLU A 272 16.84 14.26 -20.81
N GLY A 273 16.49 15.43 -20.25
CA GLY A 273 17.43 16.34 -19.59
C GLY A 273 18.17 15.68 -18.42
N ILE A 274 17.46 15.04 -17.49
CA ILE A 274 18.06 14.30 -16.35
C ILE A 274 19.00 13.19 -16.83
N ARG A 275 18.68 12.51 -17.95
CA ARG A 275 19.53 11.45 -18.50
C ARG A 275 20.75 11.96 -19.26
N ALA A 276 20.70 13.16 -19.82
CA ALA A 276 21.82 13.81 -20.49
C ALA A 276 22.73 14.63 -19.54
N GLY A 277 22.17 15.05 -18.39
CA GLY A 277 22.73 16.07 -17.51
C GLY A 277 23.81 15.62 -16.53
N ASP A 278 25.00 15.26 -17.02
CA ASP A 278 26.23 15.35 -16.22
C ASP A 278 27.48 15.68 -17.06
N LEU A 279 27.32 16.50 -18.12
CA LEU A 279 28.41 16.92 -19.03
C LEU A 279 28.32 18.36 -19.60
N ALA A 280 27.70 19.31 -18.87
CA ALA A 280 27.83 20.75 -19.18
C ALA A 280 27.48 21.69 -18.01
N GLU A 281 28.50 22.16 -17.27
CA GLU A 281 28.63 23.63 -17.15
C GLU A 281 29.09 24.16 -18.52
N LEU A 282 28.78 25.43 -18.87
CA LEU A 282 29.08 26.13 -20.14
C LEU A 282 28.12 25.79 -21.32
N ASP A 283 27.76 26.69 -22.24
CA ASP A 283 27.70 28.17 -22.27
C ASP A 283 27.09 28.61 -23.61
N VAL A 284 26.09 29.50 -23.63
CA VAL A 284 25.78 30.47 -24.73
C VAL A 284 24.95 31.59 -24.07
N GLU A 285 25.26 32.90 -24.11
CA GLU A 285 26.15 33.67 -24.98
C GLU A 285 27.26 34.44 -24.23
N LEU A 286 28.38 34.61 -24.93
CA LEU A 286 29.49 35.49 -24.58
C LEU A 286 29.15 36.95 -24.91
N GLU A 287 29.12 37.84 -23.92
CA GLU A 287 29.41 39.26 -24.19
C GLU A 287 30.93 39.45 -24.28
N THR A 288 31.37 40.04 -25.39
CA THR A 288 32.80 40.20 -25.71
C THR A 288 33.40 41.44 -25.05
N GLU A 289 34.33 41.24 -24.13
CA GLU A 289 35.32 42.26 -23.73
C GLU A 289 36.20 42.69 -24.91
N PRO A 290 36.52 43.99 -25.03
CA PRO A 290 37.73 44.47 -25.65
C PRO A 290 38.67 45.09 -24.60
N ASP A 291 39.74 44.37 -24.26
CA ASP A 291 40.86 44.88 -23.46
C ASP A 291 41.50 46.13 -24.11
N THR A 292 41.69 47.18 -23.32
CA THR A 292 42.95 47.96 -23.26
C THR A 292 42.99 48.83 -22.00
N GLY A 293 43.77 48.44 -20.98
CA GLY A 293 44.09 49.32 -19.85
C GLY A 293 45.15 50.39 -20.19
N PRO A 294 45.94 50.92 -19.22
CA PRO A 294 45.59 51.22 -17.81
C PRO A 294 46.10 52.62 -17.37
N HIS A 295 45.34 53.43 -16.60
CA HIS A 295 45.90 54.70 -16.06
C HIS A 295 45.34 55.18 -14.70
N SER A 296 46.27 55.30 -13.73
CA SER A 296 46.43 56.34 -12.69
C SER A 296 45.27 56.86 -11.82
N ASP A 297 45.37 56.58 -10.50
CA ASP A 297 45.71 57.51 -9.40
C ASP A 297 44.84 58.79 -9.11
N SER A 298 44.96 59.31 -7.86
CA SER A 298 44.26 60.44 -7.20
C SER A 298 42.82 60.14 -6.70
N ARG A 299 42.42 60.35 -5.42
CA ARG A 299 42.54 61.43 -4.38
C ARG A 299 41.39 62.46 -4.40
N GLY A 300 40.87 62.80 -3.21
CA GLY A 300 39.77 63.74 -2.94
C GLY A 300 38.52 62.97 -2.45
N GLU A 301 38.09 62.97 -1.19
CA GLU A 301 38.07 63.97 -0.11
C GLU A 301 37.03 65.10 -0.31
N PHE A 302 36.56 65.67 0.82
CA PHE A 302 35.41 66.57 1.01
C PHE A 302 34.02 65.94 0.93
N GLU A 303 33.03 66.24 1.78
CA GLU A 303 32.86 66.81 3.13
C GLU A 303 31.35 67.13 3.22
N LYS A 304 30.74 66.97 4.41
CA LYS A 304 29.77 67.90 5.07
C LYS A 304 28.60 68.55 4.27
N ASP A 305 27.49 68.97 4.87
CA ASP A 305 26.90 68.97 6.22
C ASP A 305 25.37 68.87 5.95
N SER A 306 24.41 68.75 6.88
CA SER A 306 24.27 69.46 8.15
C SER A 306 23.24 68.79 9.06
N ALA A 307 23.47 68.89 10.38
CA ALA A 307 22.55 68.49 11.44
C ALA A 307 21.44 69.55 11.71
N LEU A 308 20.97 69.58 12.97
CA LEU A 308 19.93 70.42 13.63
C LEU A 308 18.55 69.70 13.75
N VAL A 309 17.91 69.58 14.92
CA VAL A 309 18.19 70.19 16.24
C VAL A 309 17.55 69.41 17.40
N GLU A 310 18.11 69.61 18.60
CA GLU A 310 17.71 69.08 19.93
C GLU A 310 16.82 70.09 20.72
N ASP A 311 16.27 69.88 21.92
CA ASP A 311 16.30 68.82 22.95
C ASP A 311 15.00 68.94 23.80
N ASP A 312 14.95 68.31 24.99
CA ASP A 312 14.03 68.55 26.13
C ASP A 312 12.54 68.11 25.97
N GLY A 313 11.86 67.63 27.02
CA GLY A 313 12.27 67.44 28.42
C GLY A 313 11.15 66.78 29.27
N ALA A 314 11.52 66.27 30.45
CA ALA A 314 10.73 65.35 31.28
C ALA A 314 9.34 65.83 31.80
N GLY A 315 8.44 64.88 32.05
CA GLY A 315 7.20 65.03 32.84
C GLY A 315 6.63 63.66 33.24
N ALA A 316 6.21 63.48 34.50
CA ALA A 316 5.96 62.15 35.09
C ALA A 316 4.49 61.85 35.42
N MET A 317 4.21 60.54 35.54
CA MET A 317 3.17 59.92 36.38
C MET A 317 1.70 60.01 35.95
N GLU A 318 1.11 58.87 35.55
CA GLU A 318 0.07 58.14 36.31
C GLU A 318 -0.36 56.85 35.56
N ILE A 319 -0.79 55.82 36.31
CA ILE A 319 -1.40 54.59 35.78
C ILE A 319 -2.89 54.63 36.11
N PRO A 320 -3.75 54.37 35.12
CA PRO A 320 -4.88 53.48 35.41
C PRO A 320 -5.07 52.38 34.35
N GLU A 321 -5.59 51.26 34.81
CA GLU A 321 -6.05 50.13 33.99
C GLU A 321 -7.23 50.55 33.10
N SER A 322 -7.27 50.07 31.86
CA SER A 322 -8.54 50.00 31.10
C SER A 322 -8.64 48.70 30.31
N GLU A 323 -9.71 47.98 30.62
CA GLU A 323 -10.02 46.63 30.16
C GLU A 323 -10.32 46.58 28.65
N MET A 324 -9.93 45.50 27.96
CA MET A 324 -10.58 45.12 26.70
C MET A 324 -11.76 44.17 26.96
N PRO A 325 -13.00 44.53 26.61
CA PRO A 325 -14.16 43.68 26.83
C PRO A 325 -14.45 42.78 25.62
N PHE A 326 -13.85 41.59 25.54
CA PHE A 326 -14.37 40.51 24.70
C PHE A 326 -15.07 39.44 25.54
N LYS A 327 -16.38 39.66 25.78
CA LYS A 327 -17.26 38.66 26.38
C LYS A 327 -17.43 37.47 25.42
N ILE A 328 -17.02 36.29 25.86
CA ILE A 328 -17.41 35.03 25.23
C ILE A 328 -18.94 34.89 25.36
N LYS A 329 -19.67 35.00 24.25
CA LYS A 329 -21.04 34.50 24.16
C LYS A 329 -20.97 33.02 23.81
N ALA A 330 -21.50 32.16 24.67
CA ALA A 330 -21.75 30.77 24.32
C ALA A 330 -22.71 30.73 23.11
N SER A 331 -22.21 30.30 21.96
CA SER A 331 -23.03 30.08 20.76
C SER A 331 -23.95 28.91 21.00
N ARG A 332 -25.26 29.17 21.15
CA ARG A 332 -26.28 28.13 21.01
C ARG A 332 -26.16 27.54 19.60
N LEU A 333 -26.05 26.22 19.50
CA LEU A 333 -26.02 25.53 18.22
C LEU A 333 -27.29 25.91 17.43
N PRO A 334 -27.20 26.22 16.12
CA PRO A 334 -28.39 26.46 15.30
C PRO A 334 -29.37 25.29 15.42
N VAL A 335 -30.66 25.61 15.58
CA VAL A 335 -31.72 24.61 15.78
C VAL A 335 -31.76 23.60 14.63
N GLU A 336 -31.41 24.04 13.42
CA GLU A 336 -31.26 23.23 12.20
C GLU A 336 -30.21 22.11 12.35
N ILE A 337 -29.05 22.38 12.98
CA ILE A 337 -28.01 21.37 13.23
C ILE A 337 -28.49 20.37 14.30
N GLY A 338 -29.23 20.84 15.32
CA GLY A 338 -29.86 19.97 16.31
C GLY A 338 -30.92 19.04 15.70
N ILE A 339 -31.73 19.55 14.77
CA ILE A 339 -32.72 18.75 14.01
C ILE A 339 -32.00 17.73 13.11
N PHE A 340 -30.93 18.12 12.42
CA PHE A 340 -30.16 17.23 11.55
C PHE A 340 -29.52 16.06 12.35
N LEU A 341 -28.91 16.35 13.50
CA LEU A 341 -28.38 15.33 14.42
C LEU A 341 -29.49 14.42 14.97
N ALA A 342 -30.65 14.96 15.33
CA ALA A 342 -31.79 14.17 15.80
C ALA A 342 -32.34 13.23 14.70
N LEU A 343 -32.36 13.67 13.44
CA LEU A 343 -32.75 12.85 12.29
C LEU A 343 -31.74 11.73 12.01
N ILE A 344 -30.44 12.01 12.11
CA ILE A 344 -29.38 10.98 11.99
C ILE A 344 -29.50 9.92 13.10
N ILE A 345 -29.69 10.35 14.35
CA ILE A 345 -29.87 9.43 15.48
C ILE A 345 -31.17 8.62 15.31
N GLY A 346 -32.25 9.24 14.83
CA GLY A 346 -33.49 8.54 14.49
C GLY A 346 -33.30 7.48 13.40
N ALA A 347 -32.59 7.82 12.32
CA ALA A 347 -32.27 6.89 11.23
C ALA A 347 -31.40 5.72 11.71
N LEU A 348 -30.40 5.97 12.57
CA LEU A 348 -29.57 4.93 13.17
C LEU A 348 -30.36 3.99 14.10
N LEU A 349 -31.33 4.51 14.85
CA LEU A 349 -32.21 3.69 15.70
C LEU A 349 -33.18 2.84 14.87
N VAL A 350 -33.72 3.37 13.77
CA VAL A 350 -34.54 2.60 12.82
C VAL A 350 -33.70 1.53 12.11
N PHE A 351 -32.49 1.86 11.67
CA PHE A 351 -31.54 0.90 11.08
C PHE A 351 -31.22 -0.24 12.06
N ARG A 352 -30.93 0.08 13.33
CA ARG A 352 -30.71 -0.91 14.39
C ARG A 352 -31.94 -1.80 14.63
N TYR A 353 -33.15 -1.27 14.51
CA TYR A 353 -34.38 -2.06 14.65
C TYR A 353 -34.57 -3.06 13.50
N PHE A 354 -34.29 -2.67 12.26
CA PHE A 354 -34.44 -3.56 11.09
C PHE A 354 -33.30 -4.58 10.92
N VAL A 355 -32.08 -4.28 11.38
CA VAL A 355 -30.92 -5.18 11.22
C VAL A 355 -30.86 -6.31 12.27
N PHE A 356 -31.58 -6.19 13.40
CA PHE A 356 -31.45 -7.11 14.53
C PHE A 356 -32.70 -7.94 14.90
N ASP A 357 -33.80 -7.90 14.13
CA ASP A 357 -35.02 -8.70 14.42
C ASP A 357 -35.18 -9.97 13.54
N GLU A 358 -34.16 -10.37 12.78
CA GLU A 358 -34.13 -11.70 12.16
C GLU A 358 -33.76 -12.78 13.19
N LYS A 359 -34.78 -13.44 13.74
CA LYS A 359 -34.60 -14.62 14.59
C LYS A 359 -33.94 -15.77 13.80
N PRO A 360 -32.92 -16.44 14.34
CA PRO A 360 -32.27 -17.56 13.65
C PRO A 360 -33.24 -18.73 13.46
N LYS A 361 -33.34 -19.25 12.23
CA LYS A 361 -34.08 -20.47 11.94
C LYS A 361 -33.33 -21.68 12.49
N ALA A 362 -34.02 -22.50 13.26
CA ALA A 362 -33.45 -23.73 13.82
C ALA A 362 -33.09 -24.72 12.71
N TYR A 363 -31.86 -25.25 12.76
CA TYR A 363 -31.39 -26.30 11.87
C TYR A 363 -31.99 -27.64 12.33
N GLN A 364 -32.99 -28.16 11.62
CA GLN A 364 -33.47 -29.53 11.84
C GLN A 364 -32.61 -30.51 11.04
N SER A 365 -32.02 -31.47 11.74
CA SER A 365 -31.40 -32.63 11.12
C SER A 365 -32.47 -33.60 10.65
N ASP A 366 -32.52 -33.91 9.35
CA ASP A 366 -33.34 -35.00 8.84
C ASP A 366 -32.45 -36.11 8.27
N SER A 367 -32.63 -37.30 8.81
CA SER A 367 -31.88 -38.50 8.46
C SER A 367 -32.65 -39.34 7.44
N ASN A 368 -31.92 -40.11 6.63
CA ASN A 368 -32.42 -41.15 5.73
C ASN A 368 -33.36 -40.73 4.59
N LYS A 369 -32.82 -40.78 3.37
CA LYS A 369 -33.39 -41.67 2.33
C LYS A 369 -32.34 -42.10 1.31
N SER A 370 -32.06 -43.39 1.30
CA SER A 370 -31.43 -44.06 0.16
C SER A 370 -32.42 -44.14 -1.00
N ASP A 371 -32.00 -43.85 -2.23
CA ASP A 371 -32.10 -44.88 -3.27
C ASP A 371 -31.14 -44.66 -4.45
N LYS A 372 -30.97 -45.73 -5.22
CA LYS A 372 -29.93 -45.89 -6.25
C LYS A 372 -30.28 -45.14 -7.54
N ASN A 373 -29.27 -44.54 -8.17
CA ASN A 373 -29.09 -44.79 -9.60
C ASN A 373 -27.63 -44.68 -10.04
N GLN A 374 -27.22 -45.59 -10.93
CA GLN A 374 -25.85 -45.68 -11.42
C GLN A 374 -25.65 -44.76 -12.63
N GLN A 375 -24.66 -43.86 -12.57
CA GLN A 375 -24.02 -43.33 -13.77
C GLN A 375 -22.51 -43.53 -13.69
N LYS A 376 -21.96 -44.04 -14.80
CA LYS A 376 -20.54 -44.39 -14.92
C LYS A 376 -19.66 -43.16 -14.72
N VAL A 377 -18.70 -43.28 -13.81
CA VAL A 377 -17.51 -42.42 -13.76
C VAL A 377 -16.75 -42.60 -15.09
N PRO A 378 -16.51 -41.55 -15.89
CA PRO A 378 -15.51 -41.60 -16.95
C PRO A 378 -14.15 -41.69 -16.27
N SER A 379 -13.34 -42.68 -16.67
CA SER A 379 -11.97 -42.83 -16.19
C SER A 379 -11.17 -41.57 -16.51
N THR A 380 -10.96 -40.72 -15.50
CA THR A 380 -10.08 -39.56 -15.61
C THR A 380 -8.68 -40.08 -15.85
N SER A 381 -8.12 -39.75 -17.00
CA SER A 381 -6.70 -39.94 -17.28
C SER A 381 -5.90 -39.28 -16.16
N VAL A 382 -4.98 -40.05 -15.56
CA VAL A 382 -4.03 -39.54 -14.57
C VAL A 382 -3.23 -38.41 -15.21
N VAL A 383 -3.50 -37.17 -14.80
CA VAL A 383 -2.59 -36.07 -15.05
C VAL A 383 -1.32 -36.39 -14.26
N SER A 384 -0.17 -36.41 -14.95
CA SER A 384 1.13 -36.66 -14.33
C SER A 384 1.39 -35.65 -13.21
N MET A 385 2.03 -36.12 -12.14
CA MET A 385 2.18 -35.37 -10.89
C MET A 385 3.28 -34.29 -10.94
N ASP A 386 3.73 -33.92 -12.15
CA ASP A 386 5.07 -33.36 -12.39
C ASP A 386 5.05 -31.88 -12.89
N ASP A 387 3.91 -31.35 -13.35
CA ASP A 387 3.83 -30.02 -14.00
C ASP A 387 3.37 -28.87 -13.06
N PHE A 388 3.57 -28.99 -11.75
CA PHE A 388 3.34 -27.88 -10.80
C PHE A 388 4.58 -27.61 -9.94
N THR A 389 5.57 -26.96 -10.53
CA THR A 389 6.70 -26.39 -9.80
C THR A 389 6.23 -25.30 -8.83
N PRO A 390 6.70 -25.27 -7.56
CA PRO A 390 6.40 -24.18 -6.64
C PRO A 390 6.77 -22.83 -7.28
N LYS A 391 5.82 -21.89 -7.30
CA LYS A 391 6.00 -20.58 -7.91
C LYS A 391 6.93 -19.72 -7.07
N GLU A 392 8.21 -19.86 -7.38
CA GLU A 392 9.36 -19.12 -6.88
C GLU A 392 9.78 -19.45 -5.42
N LYS A 393 11.07 -19.77 -5.29
CA LYS A 393 11.82 -19.44 -4.08
C LYS A 393 12.19 -17.97 -4.19
N VAL A 394 11.64 -17.14 -3.31
CA VAL A 394 11.95 -15.71 -3.25
C VAL A 394 12.78 -15.47 -2.00
N GLU A 395 13.98 -14.91 -2.14
CA GLU A 395 14.70 -14.37 -1.00
C GLU A 395 13.98 -13.07 -0.57
N LEU A 396 13.31 -13.09 0.58
CA LEU A 396 12.67 -11.88 1.12
C LEU A 396 13.69 -11.02 1.87
N ALA A 397 13.30 -9.80 2.21
CA ALA A 397 14.16 -8.81 2.89
C ALA A 397 14.72 -9.25 4.27
N ASP A 398 14.35 -10.44 4.77
CA ASP A 398 14.94 -11.08 5.95
C ASP A 398 16.12 -12.03 5.62
N GLY A 399 16.55 -12.10 4.36
CA GLY A 399 17.68 -12.92 3.89
C GLY A 399 17.40 -14.43 3.89
N ARG A 400 16.11 -14.81 3.86
CA ARG A 400 15.67 -16.21 3.90
C ARG A 400 15.04 -16.60 2.56
N GLU A 401 15.31 -17.81 2.08
CA GLU A 401 14.60 -18.37 0.91
C GLU A 401 13.16 -18.77 1.29
N TRP A 402 12.19 -17.91 1.00
CA TRP A 402 10.77 -18.21 1.16
C TRP A 402 10.23 -18.96 -0.05
N THR A 403 9.64 -20.12 0.20
CA THR A 403 8.72 -20.73 -0.78
C THR A 403 7.40 -20.00 -0.69
N THR A 404 6.95 -19.37 -1.77
CA THR A 404 5.67 -18.65 -1.77
C THR A 404 4.67 -19.35 -2.69
N LEU A 405 3.38 -19.34 -2.32
CA LEU A 405 2.29 -19.60 -3.23
C LEU A 405 1.38 -18.37 -3.30
N TRP A 406 1.19 -17.88 -4.52
CA TRP A 406 0.36 -16.73 -4.87
C TRP A 406 -0.87 -17.15 -5.67
N GLY A 407 -1.98 -16.42 -5.50
CA GLY A 407 -3.26 -16.66 -6.17
C GLY A 407 -4.23 -17.49 -5.33
N ALA A 408 -5.26 -18.05 -5.95
CA ALA A 408 -6.26 -18.89 -5.27
C ALA A 408 -5.68 -20.27 -4.88
N VAL A 409 -4.82 -20.31 -3.87
CA VAL A 409 -4.22 -21.54 -3.33
C VAL A 409 -5.29 -22.34 -2.60
N THR A 410 -5.49 -23.60 -2.99
CA THR A 410 -6.45 -24.52 -2.36
C THR A 410 -5.76 -25.66 -1.64
N ASP A 411 -6.52 -26.43 -0.85
CA ASP A 411 -6.10 -27.71 -0.27
C ASP A 411 -5.46 -28.71 -1.25
N LYS A 412 -5.82 -28.64 -2.54
CA LYS A 412 -5.23 -29.54 -3.55
C LYS A 412 -3.79 -29.16 -3.84
N ASP A 413 -3.50 -27.86 -3.85
CA ASP A 413 -2.21 -27.30 -4.18
C ASP A 413 -1.20 -27.55 -3.05
N LEU A 414 -1.65 -27.55 -1.79
CA LEU A 414 -0.80 -27.90 -0.64
C LEU A 414 -0.23 -29.34 -0.70
N LYS A 415 -0.80 -30.23 -1.52
CA LYS A 415 -0.29 -31.60 -1.69
C LYS A 415 1.09 -31.66 -2.35
N ILE A 416 1.51 -30.62 -3.09
CA ILE A 416 2.87 -30.54 -3.68
C ILE A 416 3.97 -30.53 -2.62
N PHE A 417 3.62 -30.17 -1.38
CA PHE A 417 4.56 -30.12 -0.25
C PHE A 417 4.73 -31.46 0.46
N LYS A 418 3.96 -32.50 0.11
CA LYS A 418 4.02 -33.78 0.80
C LYS A 418 5.41 -34.41 0.72
N GLY A 419 6.07 -34.55 1.87
CA GLY A 419 7.43 -35.09 1.99
C GLY A 419 8.57 -34.09 1.75
N ARG A 420 8.28 -32.81 1.45
CA ARG A 420 9.29 -31.76 1.23
C ARG A 420 9.94 -31.33 2.55
N LYS A 421 11.13 -31.87 2.85
CA LYS A 421 11.89 -31.53 4.07
C LYS A 421 12.85 -30.34 3.92
N ASP A 422 13.03 -29.87 2.68
CA ASP A 422 13.82 -28.71 2.28
C ASP A 422 13.13 -27.37 2.58
N ILE A 423 11.80 -27.33 2.65
CA ILE A 423 11.04 -26.10 2.88
C ILE A 423 11.10 -25.73 4.37
N LYS A 424 11.64 -24.53 4.66
CA LYS A 424 11.76 -23.94 6.01
C LYS A 424 10.91 -22.70 6.21
N TYR A 425 10.68 -21.94 5.14
CA TYR A 425 9.97 -20.68 5.17
C TYR A 425 8.88 -20.76 4.11
N LEU A 426 7.62 -20.67 4.53
CA LEU A 426 6.46 -20.85 3.65
C LEU A 426 5.51 -19.67 3.79
N LYS A 427 5.18 -19.05 2.67
CA LYS A 427 4.14 -18.01 2.60
C LYS A 427 2.99 -18.50 1.72
N LEU A 428 1.80 -18.52 2.30
CA LEU A 428 0.55 -18.83 1.61
C LEU A 428 -0.33 -17.59 1.64
N VAL A 429 -0.74 -17.14 0.45
CA VAL A 429 -1.86 -16.20 0.30
C VAL A 429 -2.98 -17.02 -0.33
N SER A 430 -4.04 -17.33 0.43
CA SER A 430 -5.07 -18.30 0.05
C SER A 430 -6.47 -17.81 0.36
N ASP A 431 -7.37 -17.90 -0.63
CA ASP A 431 -8.78 -17.56 -0.45
C ASP A 431 -9.56 -18.60 0.38
N ASP A 432 -9.06 -19.85 0.49
CA ASP A 432 -9.75 -20.96 1.17
C ASP A 432 -8.79 -22.12 1.59
N LEU A 433 -8.40 -22.14 2.87
CA LEU A 433 -7.77 -23.30 3.54
C LEU A 433 -8.75 -23.97 4.52
N SER A 434 -9.99 -24.24 4.10
CA SER A 434 -11.01 -24.81 4.98
C SER A 434 -11.00 -26.34 5.11
N GLY A 435 -10.51 -27.08 4.12
CA GLY A 435 -10.56 -28.55 4.07
C GLY A 435 -9.26 -29.25 4.50
N GLY A 436 -9.08 -30.48 4.01
CA GLY A 436 -8.11 -31.45 4.53
C GLY A 436 -6.73 -31.45 3.85
N GLY A 437 -6.40 -30.47 3.02
CA GLY A 437 -5.09 -30.34 2.38
C GLY A 437 -4.05 -29.70 3.29
N SER A 438 -4.49 -28.79 4.16
CA SER A 438 -3.66 -28.16 5.21
C SER A 438 -2.98 -29.13 6.16
N VAL A 439 -3.48 -30.37 6.29
CA VAL A 439 -2.84 -31.47 7.03
C VAL A 439 -1.40 -31.69 6.58
N VAL A 440 -1.08 -31.46 5.30
CA VAL A 440 0.30 -31.59 4.77
C VAL A 440 1.27 -30.60 5.44
N LEU A 441 0.80 -29.46 5.95
CA LEU A 441 1.64 -28.49 6.66
C LEU A 441 2.25 -29.09 7.94
N SER A 442 1.53 -29.98 8.62
CA SER A 442 2.02 -30.64 9.84
C SER A 442 3.26 -31.52 9.63
N ASP A 443 3.45 -32.05 8.41
CA ASP A 443 4.61 -32.84 8.01
C ASP A 443 5.83 -31.98 7.64
N LEU A 444 5.67 -30.66 7.50
CA LEU A 444 6.74 -29.77 7.03
C LEU A 444 7.62 -29.28 8.19
N PRO A 445 8.95 -29.28 8.03
CA PRO A 445 9.87 -28.79 9.06
C PRO A 445 10.03 -27.26 8.97
N LEU A 446 8.90 -26.52 8.98
CA LEU A 446 8.88 -25.07 8.87
C LEU A 446 9.45 -24.41 10.13
N LEU A 447 10.19 -23.33 9.92
CA LEU A 447 10.66 -22.39 10.94
C LEU A 447 9.80 -21.12 10.92
N SER A 448 9.33 -20.69 9.74
CA SER A 448 8.39 -19.57 9.60
C SER A 448 7.24 -19.90 8.66
N LEU A 449 6.03 -19.49 9.04
CA LEU A 449 4.81 -19.66 8.27
C LEU A 449 4.03 -18.34 8.23
N ASP A 450 3.80 -17.83 7.02
CA ASP A 450 2.98 -16.64 6.77
C ASP A 450 1.68 -17.08 6.08
N LEU A 451 0.55 -16.88 6.78
CA LEU A 451 -0.83 -17.13 6.36
C LEU A 451 -1.64 -15.83 6.30
N LYS A 452 -0.98 -14.69 6.05
CA LYS A 452 -1.66 -13.40 6.01
C LYS A 452 -2.78 -13.40 4.98
N GLN A 453 -3.88 -12.72 5.31
CA GLN A 453 -5.08 -12.61 4.48
C GLN A 453 -5.73 -13.96 4.11
N SER A 454 -5.35 -15.08 4.75
CA SER A 454 -5.89 -16.40 4.41
C SER A 454 -7.14 -16.76 5.20
N ALA A 455 -8.08 -17.49 4.57
CA ALA A 455 -9.22 -18.07 5.27
C ALA A 455 -8.86 -19.43 5.88
N LEU A 456 -8.95 -19.56 7.21
CA LEU A 456 -8.47 -20.71 7.97
C LEU A 456 -9.62 -21.46 8.65
N SER A 457 -9.56 -22.80 8.66
CA SER A 457 -10.40 -23.64 9.51
C SER A 457 -9.67 -24.13 10.75
N ASP A 458 -10.43 -24.67 11.71
CA ASP A 458 -9.90 -25.38 12.88
C ASP A 458 -8.91 -26.49 12.49
N LEU A 459 -9.16 -27.21 11.38
CA LEU A 459 -8.28 -28.27 10.88
C LEU A 459 -6.92 -27.71 10.41
N THR A 460 -6.93 -26.55 9.78
CA THR A 460 -5.71 -25.84 9.38
C THR A 460 -4.94 -25.35 10.60
N MET A 461 -5.61 -24.80 11.61
CA MET A 461 -4.97 -24.37 12.86
C MET A 461 -4.45 -25.52 13.70
N ASP A 462 -5.15 -26.66 13.75
CA ASP A 462 -4.63 -27.89 14.38
C ASP A 462 -3.40 -28.42 13.63
N SER A 463 -3.41 -28.40 12.29
CA SER A 463 -2.26 -28.78 11.47
C SER A 463 -1.04 -27.89 11.73
N VAL A 464 -1.24 -26.57 11.90
CA VAL A 464 -0.18 -25.62 12.29
C VAL A 464 0.34 -25.91 13.70
N ALA A 465 -0.53 -26.23 14.66
CA ALA A 465 -0.14 -26.55 16.03
C ALA A 465 0.70 -27.85 16.16
N HIS A 466 0.72 -28.70 15.14
CA HIS A 466 1.58 -29.87 15.08
C HIS A 466 3.02 -29.58 14.58
N ILE A 467 3.30 -28.41 14.01
CA ILE A 467 4.60 -28.05 13.43
C ILE A 467 5.63 -27.72 14.54
N GLN A 468 6.20 -28.75 15.17
CA GLN A 468 7.09 -28.62 16.34
C GLN A 468 8.37 -27.78 16.12
N SER A 469 8.75 -27.52 14.87
CA SER A 469 9.88 -26.67 14.50
C SER A 469 9.53 -25.18 14.35
N LEU A 470 8.25 -24.80 14.39
CA LEU A 470 7.80 -23.45 14.05
C LEU A 470 8.26 -22.41 15.09
N GLU A 471 8.98 -21.40 14.61
CA GLU A 471 9.51 -20.29 15.41
C GLU A 471 8.73 -18.98 15.17
N GLU A 472 8.12 -18.82 14.00
CA GLU A 472 7.40 -17.61 13.60
C GLU A 472 6.09 -17.95 12.87
N LEU A 473 4.99 -17.32 13.30
CA LEU A 473 3.66 -17.47 12.69
C LEU A 473 3.02 -16.10 12.44
N LYS A 474 2.60 -15.85 11.19
CA LYS A 474 1.94 -14.60 10.78
C LYS A 474 0.52 -14.88 10.30
N LEU A 475 -0.47 -14.37 11.04
CA LEU A 475 -1.90 -14.52 10.76
C LEU A 475 -2.59 -13.19 10.42
N ALA A 476 -1.83 -12.13 10.08
CA ALA A 476 -2.43 -10.80 9.91
C ALA A 476 -3.55 -10.80 8.87
N ARG A 477 -4.73 -10.27 9.24
CA ARG A 477 -5.97 -10.30 8.43
C ARG A 477 -6.51 -11.70 8.08
N ALA A 478 -6.08 -12.76 8.78
CA ALA A 478 -6.62 -14.11 8.55
C ALA A 478 -8.07 -14.22 9.04
N LEU A 479 -8.90 -14.91 8.27
CA LEU A 479 -10.31 -15.17 8.60
C LEU A 479 -10.45 -16.53 9.29
N GLY A 480 -11.43 -16.67 10.17
CA GLY A 480 -11.74 -17.95 10.85
C GLY A 480 -10.88 -18.27 12.06
N VAL A 481 -9.90 -17.44 12.44
CA VAL A 481 -9.10 -17.63 13.66
C VAL A 481 -9.98 -17.42 14.89
N THR A 482 -10.07 -18.44 15.75
CA THR A 482 -10.78 -18.41 17.04
C THR A 482 -9.81 -18.39 18.22
N ARG A 483 -10.30 -18.04 19.40
CA ARG A 483 -9.50 -18.05 20.64
C ARG A 483 -9.01 -19.46 20.98
N GLU A 484 -9.84 -20.45 20.71
CA GLU A 484 -9.55 -21.87 20.90
C GLU A 484 -8.41 -22.32 19.98
N ASN A 485 -8.31 -21.79 18.75
CA ASN A 485 -7.16 -22.02 17.88
C ASN A 485 -5.86 -21.45 18.46
N ILE A 486 -5.91 -20.28 19.11
CA ILE A 486 -4.73 -19.69 19.75
C ILE A 486 -4.27 -20.51 20.97
N ASP A 487 -5.17 -21.17 21.69
CA ASP A 487 -4.80 -22.09 22.78
C ASP A 487 -4.03 -23.30 22.26
N LEU A 488 -4.30 -23.76 21.02
CA LEU A 488 -3.50 -24.81 20.38
C LEU A 488 -2.04 -24.37 20.15
N LEU A 489 -1.80 -23.08 19.88
CA LEU A 489 -0.45 -22.55 19.64
C LEU A 489 0.43 -22.58 20.91
N SER A 490 -0.15 -22.66 22.11
CA SER A 490 0.63 -22.86 23.34
C SER A 490 1.34 -24.21 23.42
N LYS A 491 1.00 -25.15 22.51
CA LYS A 491 1.66 -26.46 22.37
C LYS A 491 2.94 -26.39 21.53
N LEU A 492 3.19 -25.28 20.81
CA LEU A 492 4.37 -25.11 19.96
C LEU A 492 5.58 -24.72 20.81
N PRO A 493 6.58 -25.61 20.99
CA PRO A 493 7.66 -25.41 21.97
C PRO A 493 8.70 -24.37 21.54
N ARG A 494 8.61 -23.86 20.31
CA ARG A 494 9.60 -22.95 19.69
C ARG A 494 9.01 -21.63 19.20
N LEU A 495 7.69 -21.42 19.31
CA LEU A 495 7.04 -20.23 18.76
C LEU A 495 7.48 -18.98 19.53
N LYS A 496 8.37 -18.20 18.88
CA LYS A 496 8.97 -16.96 19.39
C LYS A 496 8.27 -15.72 18.87
N HIS A 497 7.73 -15.76 17.65
CA HIS A 497 7.18 -14.58 16.98
C HIS A 497 5.75 -14.85 16.49
N LEU A 498 4.79 -14.05 16.97
CA LEU A 498 3.37 -14.20 16.62
C LEU A 498 2.79 -12.86 16.17
N THR A 499 2.20 -12.84 14.97
CA THR A 499 1.51 -11.66 14.41
C THR A 499 0.02 -11.98 14.26
N LEU A 500 -0.83 -11.23 14.99
CA LEU A 500 -2.29 -11.33 14.99
C LEU A 500 -2.96 -10.03 14.50
N ASP A 501 -2.24 -9.24 13.70
CA ASP A 501 -2.68 -7.90 13.29
C ASP A 501 -3.99 -7.93 12.48
N ASN A 502 -4.91 -7.01 12.77
CA ASN A 502 -6.22 -6.92 12.11
C ASN A 502 -6.99 -8.25 12.13
N ILE A 503 -6.99 -8.87 13.31
CA ILE A 503 -7.87 -9.98 13.72
C ILE A 503 -8.78 -9.45 14.82
N ASP A 504 -9.97 -10.04 14.94
CA ASP A 504 -11.03 -9.70 15.90
C ASP A 504 -10.71 -10.13 17.35
N VAL A 505 -9.53 -9.76 17.85
CA VAL A 505 -8.97 -10.13 19.16
C VAL A 505 -9.52 -9.21 20.26
N ASP A 506 -10.00 -9.80 21.35
CA ASP A 506 -10.44 -9.09 22.56
C ASP A 506 -9.55 -9.40 23.78
N ASP A 507 -9.80 -8.71 24.90
CA ASP A 507 -9.09 -8.89 26.17
C ASP A 507 -9.15 -10.31 26.76
N SER A 508 -10.06 -11.18 26.30
CA SER A 508 -10.11 -12.57 26.76
C SER A 508 -8.97 -13.40 26.15
N TRP A 509 -8.54 -13.08 24.92
CA TRP A 509 -7.47 -13.78 24.21
C TRP A 509 -6.10 -13.57 24.85
N ILE A 510 -5.86 -12.42 25.51
CA ILE A 510 -4.61 -12.13 26.21
C ILE A 510 -4.28 -13.20 27.27
N SER A 511 -5.31 -13.81 27.89
CA SER A 511 -5.17 -14.91 28.86
C SER A 511 -4.82 -16.26 28.22
N THR A 512 -4.97 -16.37 26.90
CA THR A 512 -4.61 -17.53 26.09
C THR A 512 -3.21 -17.34 25.51
N VAL A 513 -2.94 -16.17 24.90
CA VAL A 513 -1.62 -15.80 24.36
C VAL A 513 -0.55 -15.84 25.45
N SER A 514 -0.86 -15.43 26.68
CA SER A 514 0.09 -15.47 27.81
C SER A 514 0.54 -16.88 28.23
N ARG A 515 -0.07 -17.95 27.68
CA ARG A 515 0.36 -19.35 27.88
C ARG A 515 1.51 -19.75 26.95
N ILE A 516 1.75 -19.01 25.87
CA ILE A 516 2.82 -19.25 24.89
C ILE A 516 4.16 -18.76 25.49
N SER A 517 4.62 -19.40 26.57
CA SER A 517 5.61 -18.84 27.50
C SER A 517 7.00 -18.48 26.93
N HIS A 518 7.29 -18.91 25.70
CA HIS A 518 8.55 -18.68 24.98
C HIS A 518 8.46 -17.53 23.95
N LEU A 519 7.33 -16.80 23.92
CA LEU A 519 7.11 -15.75 22.94
C LEU A 519 8.00 -14.52 23.20
N GLU A 520 8.80 -14.16 22.20
CA GLU A 520 9.75 -13.03 22.18
C GLU A 520 9.15 -11.78 21.52
N SER A 521 8.22 -11.96 20.57
CA SER A 521 7.57 -10.88 19.82
C SER A 521 6.09 -11.14 19.62
N LEU A 522 5.25 -10.15 19.95
CA LEU A 522 3.80 -10.18 19.76
C LEU A 522 3.30 -8.91 19.05
N SER A 523 2.57 -9.08 17.95
CA SER A 523 1.89 -7.98 17.26
C SER A 523 0.38 -8.20 17.27
N LEU A 524 -0.35 -7.18 17.74
CA LEU A 524 -1.81 -7.08 17.94
C LEU A 524 -2.32 -5.76 17.33
N ARG A 525 -1.70 -5.34 16.23
CA ARG A 525 -1.93 -4.04 15.59
C ARG A 525 -3.27 -4.05 14.86
N ARG A 526 -4.11 -3.02 15.00
CA ARG A 526 -5.50 -3.00 14.49
C ARG A 526 -6.43 -4.09 15.05
N CYS A 527 -6.22 -4.51 16.30
CA CYS A 527 -7.20 -5.31 17.03
C CYS A 527 -8.21 -4.37 17.72
N ASP A 528 -9.24 -3.93 16.99
CA ASP A 528 -10.17 -2.88 17.45
C ASP A 528 -10.97 -3.23 18.71
N LYS A 529 -11.11 -4.52 19.05
CA LYS A 529 -11.78 -5.01 20.28
C LYS A 529 -10.85 -5.20 21.47
N LEU A 530 -9.54 -4.99 21.31
CA LEU A 530 -8.57 -5.14 22.38
C LEU A 530 -8.49 -3.86 23.22
N GLU A 531 -9.39 -3.71 24.21
CA GLU A 531 -9.39 -2.51 25.08
C GLU A 531 -8.17 -2.45 26.02
N GLY A 532 -7.48 -3.57 26.26
CA GLY A 532 -6.26 -3.64 27.07
C GLY A 532 -6.48 -3.90 28.56
N LYS A 533 -7.72 -4.21 28.98
CA LYS A 533 -8.12 -4.41 30.39
C LYS A 533 -7.42 -5.57 31.10
N THR A 534 -6.74 -6.45 30.35
CA THR A 534 -6.04 -7.62 30.87
C THR A 534 -4.58 -7.70 30.42
N ILE A 535 -4.04 -6.62 29.85
CA ILE A 535 -2.71 -6.60 29.21
C ILE A 535 -1.57 -6.96 30.17
N GLU A 536 -1.74 -6.73 31.47
CA GLU A 536 -0.79 -7.11 32.52
C GLU A 536 -0.57 -8.63 32.61
N LYS A 537 -1.49 -9.46 32.09
CA LYS A 537 -1.31 -10.92 32.01
C LYS A 537 -0.20 -11.32 31.03
N LEU A 538 0.19 -10.45 30.10
CA LEU A 538 1.37 -10.69 29.26
C LEU A 538 2.68 -10.73 30.09
N SER A 539 2.68 -10.32 31.37
CA SER A 539 3.84 -10.47 32.26
C SER A 539 4.23 -11.94 32.54
N ALA A 540 3.35 -12.90 32.20
CA ALA A 540 3.71 -14.32 32.18
C ALA A 540 4.68 -14.68 31.03
N LEU A 541 4.72 -13.89 29.96
CA LEU A 541 5.62 -14.05 28.82
C LEU A 541 7.01 -13.49 29.17
N LYS A 542 7.79 -14.30 29.87
CA LYS A 542 9.09 -13.89 30.40
C LYS A 542 10.11 -13.54 29.33
N GLU A 543 9.98 -14.02 28.10
CA GLU A 543 10.92 -13.71 27.01
C GLU A 543 10.43 -12.56 26.09
N LEU A 544 9.28 -11.93 26.39
CA LEU A 544 8.70 -10.91 25.51
C LEU A 544 9.54 -9.61 25.47
N GLU A 545 10.19 -9.37 24.34
CA GLU A 545 11.01 -8.18 24.07
C GLU A 545 10.33 -7.19 23.13
N MET A 546 9.43 -7.64 22.25
CA MET A 546 8.69 -6.77 21.32
C MET A 546 7.17 -6.90 21.49
N LEU A 547 6.50 -5.76 21.64
CA LEU A 547 5.04 -5.67 21.64
C LEU A 547 4.55 -4.54 20.74
N ASN A 548 3.58 -4.84 19.87
CA ASN A 548 2.94 -3.86 19.01
C ASN A 548 1.42 -3.84 19.23
N LEU A 549 0.90 -2.72 19.72
CA LEU A 549 -0.52 -2.47 19.97
C LEU A 549 -1.06 -1.33 19.09
N SER A 550 -0.30 -0.85 18.11
CA SER A 550 -0.66 0.36 17.34
C SER A 550 -2.03 0.23 16.67
N LEU A 551 -2.74 1.35 16.51
CA LEU A 551 -4.03 1.42 15.79
C LEU A 551 -5.09 0.42 16.30
N SER A 552 -4.95 -0.14 17.50
CA SER A 552 -5.89 -1.08 18.11
C SER A 552 -6.91 -0.37 19.00
N GLY A 553 -7.85 -1.10 19.57
CA GLY A 553 -8.79 -0.57 20.58
C GLY A 553 -8.16 -0.22 21.93
N PHE A 554 -6.83 -0.30 22.08
CA PHE A 554 -6.15 -0.24 23.37
C PHE A 554 -6.33 1.13 24.04
N ALA A 555 -7.06 1.14 25.16
CA ALA A 555 -7.45 2.36 25.85
C ALA A 555 -6.26 2.94 26.65
N PRO A 556 -5.94 4.24 26.52
CA PRO A 556 -4.78 4.87 27.21
C PRO A 556 -4.73 4.63 28.72
N GLU A 557 -5.87 4.55 29.41
CA GLU A 557 -5.95 4.27 30.86
C GLU A 557 -5.39 2.89 31.28
N ASN A 558 -5.22 1.97 30.32
CA ASN A 558 -4.69 0.62 30.52
C ASN A 558 -3.17 0.53 30.28
N ILE A 559 -2.52 1.61 29.81
CA ILE A 559 -1.06 1.67 29.58
C ILE A 559 -0.24 1.25 30.81
N LYS A 560 -0.78 1.49 32.02
CA LYS A 560 -0.20 1.07 33.31
C LYS A 560 0.02 -0.45 33.44
N GLY A 561 -0.76 -1.28 32.74
CA GLY A 561 -0.55 -2.72 32.70
C GLY A 561 0.78 -3.11 32.05
N LEU A 562 1.26 -2.30 31.08
CA LEU A 562 2.53 -2.52 30.39
C LEU A 562 3.76 -2.37 31.31
N ALA A 563 3.65 -1.64 32.42
CA ALA A 563 4.73 -1.47 33.39
C ALA A 563 5.19 -2.79 34.03
N SER A 564 4.36 -3.84 33.98
CA SER A 564 4.71 -5.20 34.41
C SER A 564 5.64 -5.93 33.45
N LEU A 565 5.75 -5.48 32.19
CA LEU A 565 6.46 -6.15 31.09
C LEU A 565 7.94 -5.75 31.05
N SER A 566 8.62 -5.95 32.18
CA SER A 566 9.97 -5.42 32.47
C SER A 566 11.10 -5.75 31.48
N ARG A 567 10.90 -6.74 30.60
CA ARG A 567 11.86 -7.14 29.57
C ARG A 567 11.65 -6.51 28.20
N LEU A 568 10.53 -5.83 27.96
CA LEU A 568 10.29 -5.12 26.70
C LEU A 568 11.46 -4.20 26.33
N LYS A 569 11.84 -4.29 25.05
CA LYS A 569 12.85 -3.48 24.37
C LYS A 569 12.21 -2.62 23.29
N VAL A 570 11.23 -3.16 22.59
CA VAL A 570 10.56 -2.51 21.47
C VAL A 570 9.06 -2.45 21.76
N LEU A 571 8.50 -1.24 21.77
CA LEU A 571 7.09 -1.02 22.06
C LEU A 571 6.49 -0.06 21.03
N TYR A 572 5.43 -0.49 20.35
CA TYR A 572 4.71 0.34 19.38
C TYR A 572 3.28 0.63 19.88
N LEU A 573 2.97 1.91 20.04
CA LEU A 573 1.73 2.46 20.59
C LEU A 573 1.17 3.58 19.69
N SER A 574 1.40 3.51 18.39
CA SER A 574 0.98 4.53 17.42
C SER A 574 -0.54 4.61 17.31
N ALA A 575 -1.07 5.84 17.20
CA ALA A 575 -2.49 6.16 17.00
C ALA A 575 -3.47 5.54 18.03
N LEU A 576 -3.13 5.61 19.33
CA LEU A 576 -3.97 5.13 20.44
C LEU A 576 -4.67 6.26 21.22
N GLY A 577 -4.47 7.52 20.82
CA GLY A 577 -5.02 8.67 21.52
C GLY A 577 -4.35 8.97 22.88
N ILE A 578 -3.16 8.41 23.12
CA ILE A 578 -2.36 8.61 24.34
C ILE A 578 -2.05 10.10 24.53
N GLU A 579 -2.23 10.58 25.76
CA GLU A 579 -1.87 11.94 26.17
C GLU A 579 -0.63 11.91 27.08
N ASP A 580 -0.02 13.08 27.30
CA ASP A 580 1.18 13.22 28.14
C ASP A 580 1.07 12.45 29.46
N ARG A 581 -0.03 12.63 30.22
CA ARG A 581 -0.25 12.06 31.57
C ARG A 581 -0.12 10.52 31.64
N ASP A 582 -0.34 9.83 30.53
CA ASP A 582 -0.40 8.37 30.47
C ASP A 582 1.04 7.80 30.39
N LEU A 583 2.00 8.57 29.87
CA LEU A 583 3.38 8.15 29.63
C LEU A 583 4.21 7.92 30.89
N THR A 584 3.83 8.50 32.04
CA THR A 584 4.50 8.24 33.34
C THR A 584 4.59 6.74 33.64
N ALA A 585 3.60 5.94 33.23
CA ALA A 585 3.62 4.50 33.49
C ALA A 585 4.68 3.73 32.68
N LEU A 586 5.17 4.30 31.57
CA LEU A 586 6.24 3.68 30.77
C LEU A 586 7.64 3.98 31.32
N SER A 587 7.80 4.94 32.24
CA SER A 587 9.12 5.43 32.68
C SER A 587 9.95 4.41 33.46
N SER A 588 9.35 3.29 33.88
CA SER A 588 10.00 2.16 34.55
C SER A 588 10.53 1.08 33.60
N LEU A 589 10.15 1.13 32.31
CA LEU A 589 10.54 0.14 31.32
C LEU A 589 11.93 0.43 30.73
N ASN A 590 12.64 -0.63 30.34
CA ASN A 590 13.97 -0.55 29.75
C ASN A 590 13.92 -0.60 28.21
N LEU A 591 13.06 0.23 27.61
CA LEU A 591 12.84 0.28 26.16
C LEU A 591 14.06 0.86 25.42
N THR A 592 14.44 0.21 24.32
CA THR A 592 15.41 0.72 23.33
C THR A 592 14.70 1.43 22.17
N GLN A 593 13.47 1.02 21.84
CA GLN A 593 12.64 1.65 20.81
C GLN A 593 11.21 1.84 21.33
N LEU A 594 10.69 3.04 21.13
CA LEU A 594 9.31 3.41 21.46
C LEU A 594 8.70 4.18 20.29
N ASP A 595 7.56 3.70 19.80
CA ASP A 595 6.74 4.42 18.82
C ASP A 595 5.46 4.95 19.49
N LEU A 596 5.28 6.27 19.43
CA LEU A 596 4.12 7.00 19.90
C LEU A 596 3.57 7.93 18.80
N SER A 597 3.83 7.65 17.52
CA SER A 597 3.31 8.46 16.42
C SER A 597 1.79 8.62 16.47
N ASP A 598 1.28 9.74 15.96
CA ASP A 598 -0.16 9.99 15.77
C ASP A 598 -0.99 9.94 17.08
N ASN A 599 -0.34 10.21 18.23
CA ASN A 599 -0.97 10.38 19.54
C ASN A 599 -1.11 11.87 19.93
N ARG A 600 -1.82 12.15 21.03
CA ARG A 600 -2.16 13.50 21.49
C ARG A 600 -1.09 14.07 22.43
N LEU A 601 0.16 14.05 21.98
CA LEU A 601 1.32 14.44 22.78
C LEU A 601 1.60 15.94 22.73
N GLY A 602 1.96 16.51 23.87
CA GLY A 602 2.41 17.88 24.07
C GLY A 602 3.78 17.98 24.73
N GLY A 603 4.21 19.21 25.03
CA GLY A 603 5.56 19.51 25.52
C GLY A 603 5.97 18.90 26.86
N SER A 604 5.09 18.18 27.58
CA SER A 604 5.49 17.44 28.79
C SER A 604 5.76 15.95 28.53
N ALA A 605 5.33 15.38 27.39
CA ALA A 605 5.57 13.97 27.02
C ALA A 605 7.04 13.57 27.16
N LEU A 606 7.94 14.36 26.57
CA LEU A 606 9.39 14.12 26.62
C LEU A 606 9.96 14.17 28.04
N LYS A 607 9.37 14.95 28.96
CA LYS A 607 9.79 14.97 30.36
C LYS A 607 9.39 13.68 31.07
N GLN A 608 8.22 13.12 30.77
CA GLN A 608 7.76 11.85 31.35
C GLN A 608 8.56 10.65 30.82
N LEU A 609 8.89 10.65 29.52
CA LEU A 609 9.74 9.63 28.91
C LEU A 609 11.21 9.71 29.37
N SER A 610 11.63 10.79 30.03
CA SER A 610 13.03 11.01 30.43
C SER A 610 13.58 10.00 31.45
N GLY A 611 12.72 9.17 32.07
CA GLY A 611 13.15 8.03 32.89
C GLY A 611 13.78 6.88 32.10
N ILE A 612 13.44 6.74 30.81
CA ILE A 612 13.81 5.60 29.95
C ILE A 612 15.24 5.80 29.40
N LYS A 613 16.25 5.61 30.25
CA LYS A 613 17.67 5.88 29.91
C LYS A 613 18.25 4.99 28.80
N THR A 614 17.59 3.88 28.50
CA THR A 614 17.98 2.90 27.47
C THR A 614 17.52 3.27 26.06
N LEU A 615 16.71 4.32 25.90
CA LEU A 615 16.07 4.65 24.63
C LEU A 615 17.08 5.05 23.55
N ARG A 616 16.94 4.45 22.36
CA ARG A 616 17.74 4.66 21.15
C ARG A 616 16.91 5.21 20.00
N ILE A 617 15.64 4.82 19.90
CA ILE A 617 14.70 5.31 18.89
C ILE A 617 13.42 5.74 19.60
N LEU A 618 12.99 6.97 19.32
CA LEU A 618 11.71 7.51 19.77
C LEU A 618 10.99 8.10 18.57
N ASN A 619 9.96 7.40 18.06
CA ASN A 619 9.10 7.93 17.01
C ASN A 619 7.91 8.68 17.63
N LEU A 620 7.72 9.93 17.21
CA LEU A 620 6.63 10.81 17.65
C LEU A 620 5.71 11.23 16.50
N GLY A 621 6.03 10.86 15.25
CA GLY A 621 5.27 11.26 14.07
C GLY A 621 5.10 12.78 13.95
N ALA A 622 3.91 13.23 13.55
CA ALA A 622 3.56 14.64 13.57
C ALA A 622 3.16 15.07 14.99
N ALA A 623 4.04 15.82 15.68
CA ALA A 623 3.83 16.26 17.07
C ALA A 623 3.82 17.81 17.18
N PRO A 624 2.79 18.51 16.66
CA PRO A 624 2.75 19.97 16.54
C PRO A 624 2.73 20.72 17.89
N HIS A 625 2.50 20.01 19.00
CA HIS A 625 2.52 20.56 20.36
C HIS A 625 3.83 20.28 21.12
N ILE A 626 4.81 19.63 20.47
CA ILE A 626 6.18 19.45 20.97
C ILE A 626 7.09 20.43 20.21
N SER A 627 7.85 21.24 20.94
CA SER A 627 8.79 22.18 20.31
C SER A 627 10.16 21.56 20.06
N ARG A 628 10.91 22.09 19.08
CA ARG A 628 12.33 21.76 18.87
C ARG A 628 13.18 21.96 20.14
N LYS A 629 12.79 22.89 21.02
CA LYS A 629 13.45 23.12 22.32
C LYS A 629 13.22 21.97 23.30
N ASP A 630 12.03 21.40 23.33
CA ASP A 630 11.72 20.23 24.18
C ASP A 630 12.50 18.99 23.69
N VAL A 631 12.59 18.80 22.37
CA VAL A 631 13.40 17.74 21.75
C VAL A 631 14.89 17.91 22.06
N ALA A 632 15.42 19.14 21.99
CA ALA A 632 16.81 19.42 22.37
C ALA A 632 17.07 19.14 23.86
N ALA A 633 16.15 19.55 24.75
CA ALA A 633 16.24 19.27 26.18
C ALA A 633 16.17 17.75 26.48
N PHE A 634 15.37 16.99 25.74
CA PHE A 634 15.34 15.53 25.84
C PHE A 634 16.64 14.88 25.35
N LYS A 635 17.14 15.27 24.17
CA LYS A 635 18.40 14.77 23.59
C LYS A 635 19.62 15.08 24.46
N SER A 636 19.64 16.20 25.18
CA SER A 636 20.72 16.49 26.14
C SER A 636 20.83 15.46 27.28
N GLN A 637 19.71 14.80 27.62
CA GLN A 637 19.67 13.71 28.61
C GLN A 637 19.78 12.31 27.98
N HIS A 638 19.58 12.20 26.66
CA HIS A 638 19.60 10.96 25.87
C HIS A 638 20.38 11.17 24.57
N PRO A 639 21.71 11.43 24.63
CA PRO A 639 22.50 11.87 23.48
C PRO A 639 22.60 10.82 22.36
N GLY A 640 22.35 9.55 22.67
CA GLY A 640 22.27 8.44 21.70
C GLY A 640 20.85 8.06 21.29
N CYS A 641 19.85 8.96 21.45
CA CYS A 641 18.47 8.72 21.05
C CYS A 641 18.10 9.49 19.77
N ALA A 642 17.78 8.74 18.71
CA ALA A 642 17.16 9.25 17.51
C ALA A 642 15.67 9.54 17.80
N VAL A 643 15.35 10.82 17.96
CA VAL A 643 13.95 11.30 18.04
C VAL A 643 13.49 11.64 16.62
N VAL A 644 12.49 10.91 16.14
CA VAL A 644 11.92 10.99 14.79
C VAL A 644 10.55 11.65 14.86
N GLY A 645 10.29 12.63 13.99
CA GLY A 645 9.01 13.33 13.92
C GLY A 645 9.11 14.77 13.42
N ALA A 646 7.95 15.38 13.19
CA ALA A 646 7.81 16.79 12.85
C ALA A 646 7.44 17.61 14.10
N PHE A 647 8.20 18.68 14.36
CA PHE A 647 8.12 19.48 15.59
C PHE A 647 8.02 20.97 15.30
N ARG A 648 7.39 21.70 16.23
CA ARG A 648 7.20 23.17 16.16
C ARG A 648 8.45 23.97 16.52
#